data_AF-A6UHP5-F1
#
_entry.id   AF-A6UHP5-F1
#
_cell.length_a   1.000
_cell.length_b   1.000
_cell.length_c   1.000
_cell.angle_alpha   90.00
_cell.angle_beta   90.00
_cell.angle_gamma   90.00
#
_symmetry.space_group_name_H-M   'P 1'
#
loop_
_entity.id
_entity.type
_entity.pdbx_description
1 polymer ?
#
loop_
_entity_poly.entity_id
_entity_poly.type
_entity_poly.pdbx_seq_one_letter_code
_entity_poly.pdbx_strand_id
1 'polypeptide(L)'
;MFSDPDLLKLIFGRLTLDAIPYHEPILVATFAAVVLGGIALTGLITYYRFWGTLWHDWLTSVDHKKIGIMYIILALVMLLRGFSDAIMMRLQQAMAFGGSEGYLPPHHYDQIFTAHGVIMIFFMAMPFVTGLMNFVVPLQIGARDVSFPFLNNFSFWMTAAGAAIIMLSLFVGEFARTGWLAYPPLSGADYSPGVGVDYYIWGLQIAGIGTTLSGINLIATIVKMRAPGMTMMKMPVFTWTSLCTNVLIVATFPVLTATLALLTLDRYAGTNFFTNDLGGNPMMYVNLIWIWGHPEVYILILPAFGIFSEVVATFCGKRLFGYASMVYATVVITILSYIVWLHHFFTMGSGASVNAFFGITTMIISIPTGAKMFNWLFTMYRGRIRYEVPMLWTIGFMVTFVLGGMTGVLLAVPPADFVLHNSLFLIAHFHNVIIGGVVFGLMAGVVYWFPKAFGFRLDPFWGKMSFWFWLIGFYFAFIPLYVLGLMGVTRRVSQFEDPSLQIWFVIAAFGAFLIALGILSMLIQLVVSFMNREKLRDMTGDPWDGRTLEWSIASPPPDYNFAFTPLVHDQDSWWDMKKRGYERPLTGFKPIHMPKNTGTGVILGAISVVFAFAMVWYMWWLAILSFVAMVVIAIGHTFNYDRDFYIPANVVADTEGKRAEELAAEVQA
;
A
#
# COMPACT_ATOMS: atom_id res chain seq x y z
N MET A 1 13.19 -31.82 -31.85
CA MET A 1 13.23 -30.52 -31.15
C MET A 1 13.20 -30.67 -29.62
N PHE A 2 12.43 -31.61 -29.05
CA PHE A 2 12.39 -31.87 -27.60
C PHE A 2 13.36 -32.95 -27.08
N SER A 3 14.32 -33.41 -27.90
CA SER A 3 15.22 -34.52 -27.57
C SER A 3 16.64 -34.09 -27.21
N ASP A 4 16.97 -32.79 -27.34
CA ASP A 4 18.29 -32.24 -27.03
C ASP A 4 18.21 -31.49 -25.68
N PRO A 5 18.75 -32.08 -24.58
CA PRO A 5 18.68 -31.49 -23.25
C PRO A 5 19.49 -30.19 -23.13
N ASP A 6 20.55 -30.01 -23.91
CA ASP A 6 21.35 -28.78 -23.91
C ASP A 6 20.59 -27.65 -24.59
N LEU A 7 19.90 -27.94 -25.69
CA LEU A 7 19.01 -26.98 -26.35
C LEU A 7 17.81 -26.61 -25.46
N LEU A 8 17.21 -27.57 -24.76
CA LEU A 8 16.11 -27.30 -23.83
C LEU A 8 16.56 -26.43 -22.65
N LYS A 9 17.74 -26.71 -22.08
CA LYS A 9 18.33 -25.90 -21.01
C LYS A 9 18.73 -24.50 -21.51
N LEU A 10 19.19 -24.38 -22.75
CA LEU A 10 19.47 -23.07 -23.36
C LEU A 10 18.19 -22.25 -23.52
N ILE A 11 17.10 -22.85 -24.00
CA ILE A 11 15.85 -22.14 -24.28
C ILE A 11 15.06 -21.84 -23.01
N PHE A 12 14.86 -22.84 -22.15
CA PHE A 12 13.97 -22.77 -20.99
C PHE A 12 14.69 -22.66 -19.64
N GLY A 13 16.02 -22.69 -19.62
CA GLY A 13 16.78 -22.60 -18.38
C GLY A 13 16.46 -23.74 -17.42
N ARG A 14 15.98 -23.41 -16.22
CA ARG A 14 15.54 -24.36 -15.18
C ARG A 14 14.08 -24.76 -15.30
N LEU A 15 13.31 -24.16 -16.22
CA LEU A 15 11.87 -24.40 -16.31
C LEU A 15 11.58 -25.75 -16.95
N THR A 16 10.87 -26.60 -16.21
CA THR A 16 10.37 -27.90 -16.68
C THR A 16 8.87 -27.99 -16.45
N LEU A 17 8.20 -28.98 -17.04
CA LEU A 17 6.77 -29.21 -16.78
C LEU A 17 6.50 -29.57 -15.31
N ASP A 18 7.48 -30.13 -14.61
CA ASP A 18 7.39 -30.47 -13.18
C ASP A 18 7.34 -29.24 -12.27
N ALA A 19 7.66 -28.05 -12.80
CA ALA A 19 7.50 -26.79 -12.09
C ALA A 19 6.03 -26.41 -11.87
N ILE A 20 5.09 -27.02 -12.59
CA ILE A 20 3.67 -26.76 -12.41
C ILE A 20 3.14 -27.76 -11.36
N PRO A 21 2.50 -27.28 -10.27
CA PRO A 21 2.10 -28.13 -9.15
C PRO A 21 0.81 -28.92 -9.46
N TYR A 22 0.85 -29.80 -10.46
CA TYR A 22 -0.29 -30.62 -10.89
C TYR A 22 -0.82 -31.58 -9.82
N HIS A 23 0.03 -31.93 -8.86
CA HIS A 23 -0.28 -32.87 -7.78
C HIS A 23 -0.99 -32.20 -6.59
N GLU A 24 -1.00 -30.87 -6.52
CA GLU A 24 -1.53 -30.12 -5.37
C GLU A 24 -2.99 -29.69 -5.60
N PRO A 25 -3.99 -30.33 -4.95
CA PRO A 25 -5.39 -30.10 -5.27
C PRO A 25 -5.83 -28.65 -5.02
N ILE A 26 -5.29 -28.02 -3.97
CA ILE A 26 -5.60 -26.62 -3.61
C ILE A 26 -5.12 -25.68 -4.72
N LEU A 27 -3.90 -25.88 -5.23
CA LEU A 27 -3.33 -25.04 -6.28
C LEU A 27 -3.99 -25.30 -7.63
N VAL A 28 -4.32 -26.55 -7.97
CA VAL A 28 -5.06 -26.89 -9.20
C VAL A 28 -6.45 -26.27 -9.20
N ALA A 29 -7.19 -26.37 -8.08
CA ALA A 29 -8.50 -25.74 -7.95
C ALA A 29 -8.42 -24.22 -8.05
N THR A 30 -7.39 -23.63 -7.42
CA THR A 30 -7.13 -22.18 -7.49
C THR A 30 -6.79 -21.75 -8.92
N PHE A 31 -5.94 -22.51 -9.62
CA PHE A 31 -5.59 -22.25 -11.01
C PHE A 31 -6.82 -22.32 -11.92
N ALA A 32 -7.66 -23.36 -11.78
CA ALA A 32 -8.90 -23.47 -12.54
C ALA A 32 -9.84 -22.28 -12.28
N ALA A 33 -10.02 -21.87 -11.02
CA ALA A 33 -10.84 -20.71 -10.67
C ALA A 33 -10.29 -19.40 -11.26
N VAL A 34 -8.97 -19.18 -11.19
CA VAL A 34 -8.32 -17.99 -11.75
C VAL A 34 -8.41 -17.97 -13.28
N VAL A 35 -8.19 -19.09 -13.95
CA VAL A 35 -8.33 -19.20 -15.42
C VAL A 35 -9.77 -18.96 -15.84
N LEU A 36 -10.75 -19.57 -15.17
CA LEU A 36 -12.17 -19.35 -15.45
C LEU A 36 -12.57 -17.88 -15.22
N GLY A 37 -12.11 -17.28 -14.12
CA GLY A 37 -12.32 -15.86 -13.83
C GLY A 37 -11.66 -14.94 -14.88
N GLY A 38 -10.44 -15.26 -15.30
CA GLY A 38 -9.71 -14.54 -16.35
C GLY A 38 -10.40 -14.63 -17.72
N ILE A 39 -10.88 -15.82 -18.09
CA ILE A 39 -11.68 -16.02 -19.31
C ILE A 39 -12.98 -15.24 -19.23
N ALA A 40 -13.70 -15.30 -18.10
CA ALA A 40 -14.93 -14.56 -17.90
C ALA A 40 -14.71 -13.05 -18.02
N LEU A 41 -13.67 -12.51 -17.36
CA LEU A 41 -13.33 -11.09 -17.43
C LEU A 41 -12.94 -10.67 -18.86
N THR A 42 -12.09 -11.45 -19.52
CA THR A 42 -11.66 -11.20 -20.92
C THR A 42 -12.85 -11.26 -21.88
N GLY A 43 -13.74 -12.24 -21.66
CA GLY A 43 -14.99 -12.40 -22.39
C GLY A 43 -15.92 -11.19 -22.20
N LEU A 44 -16.10 -10.70 -20.98
CA LEU A 44 -16.90 -9.50 -20.68
C LEU A 44 -16.30 -8.24 -21.32
N ILE A 45 -14.98 -8.02 -21.22
CA ILE A 45 -14.30 -6.88 -21.84
C ILE A 45 -14.48 -6.93 -23.37
N THR A 46 -14.36 -8.11 -23.97
CA THR A 46 -14.52 -8.30 -25.41
C THR A 46 -15.97 -8.11 -25.85
N TYR A 47 -16.93 -8.69 -25.11
CA TYR A 47 -18.36 -8.60 -25.39
C TYR A 47 -18.86 -7.14 -25.35
N TYR A 48 -18.47 -6.38 -24.32
CA TYR A 48 -18.80 -4.96 -24.19
C TYR A 48 -17.87 -4.02 -24.96
N ARG A 49 -16.89 -4.54 -25.70
CA ARG A 49 -15.90 -3.78 -26.50
C ARG A 49 -15.10 -2.74 -25.72
N PHE A 50 -14.78 -3.03 -24.45
CA PHE A 50 -14.06 -2.11 -23.56
C PHE A 50 -12.55 -2.07 -23.77
N TRP A 51 -11.97 -2.85 -24.70
CA TRP A 51 -10.54 -2.84 -25.00
C TRP A 51 -10.00 -1.44 -25.35
N GLY A 52 -10.75 -0.67 -26.17
CA GLY A 52 -10.37 0.68 -26.55
C GLY A 52 -10.31 1.63 -25.36
N THR A 53 -11.39 1.66 -24.56
CA THR A 53 -11.48 2.45 -23.32
C THR A 53 -10.39 2.05 -22.33
N LEU A 54 -10.16 0.75 -22.12
CA LEU A 54 -9.13 0.26 -21.21
C LEU A 54 -7.74 0.75 -21.63
N TRP A 55 -7.40 0.59 -22.91
CA TRP A 55 -6.10 1.01 -23.43
C TRP A 55 -5.94 2.54 -23.41
N HIS A 56 -6.85 3.27 -24.04
CA HIS A 56 -6.72 4.71 -24.23
C HIS A 56 -6.98 5.53 -22.96
N ASP A 57 -7.92 5.11 -22.11
CA ASP A 57 -8.36 5.94 -20.98
C ASP A 57 -7.73 5.54 -19.65
N TRP A 58 -7.23 4.30 -19.50
CA TRP A 58 -6.71 3.80 -18.21
C TRP A 58 -5.25 3.35 -18.30
N LEU A 59 -4.93 2.35 -19.11
CA LEU A 59 -3.60 1.73 -19.12
C LEU A 59 -2.50 2.71 -19.54
N THR A 60 -2.80 3.55 -20.53
CA THR A 60 -1.89 4.60 -21.03
C THR A 60 -2.04 5.94 -20.34
N SER A 61 -2.95 6.06 -19.36
CA SER A 61 -3.25 7.31 -18.67
C SER A 61 -2.06 7.81 -17.87
N VAL A 62 -1.80 9.12 -17.96
CA VAL A 62 -0.83 9.82 -17.10
C VAL A 62 -1.50 10.62 -15.97
N ASP A 63 -2.83 10.73 -16.00
CA ASP A 63 -3.61 11.43 -14.98
C ASP A 63 -3.45 10.77 -13.59
N HIS A 64 -2.95 11.55 -12.63
CA HIS A 64 -2.77 11.14 -11.24
C HIS A 64 -4.04 10.56 -10.59
N LYS A 65 -5.24 11.01 -11.01
CA LYS A 65 -6.52 10.51 -10.50
C LYS A 65 -6.72 9.05 -10.90
N LYS A 66 -6.59 8.74 -12.19
CA LYS A 66 -6.75 7.39 -12.72
C LYS A 66 -5.66 6.45 -12.24
N ILE A 67 -4.42 6.92 -12.17
CA ILE A 67 -3.29 6.16 -11.61
C ILE A 67 -3.54 5.84 -10.13
N GLY A 68 -4.01 6.82 -9.34
CA GLY A 68 -4.39 6.61 -7.95
C GLY A 68 -5.47 5.53 -7.79
N ILE A 69 -6.51 5.55 -8.64
CA ILE A 69 -7.57 4.53 -8.65
C ILE A 69 -7.00 3.15 -9.00
N MET A 70 -6.14 3.03 -10.02
CA MET A 70 -5.54 1.75 -10.40
C MET A 70 -4.66 1.16 -9.29
N TYR A 71 -3.91 2.00 -8.56
CA TYR A 71 -3.17 1.59 -7.36
C TYR A 71 -4.09 1.02 -6.27
N ILE A 72 -5.23 1.68 -6.00
CA ILE A 72 -6.20 1.19 -5.01
C ILE A 72 -6.84 -0.12 -5.47
N ILE A 73 -7.17 -0.25 -6.77
CA ILE A 73 -7.71 -1.50 -7.32
C ILE A 73 -6.70 -2.64 -7.16
N LEU A 74 -5.42 -2.41 -7.49
CA LEU A 74 -4.35 -3.38 -7.27
C LEU A 74 -4.29 -3.79 -5.79
N ALA A 75 -4.32 -2.82 -4.87
CA ALA A 75 -4.31 -3.09 -3.44
C ALA A 75 -5.50 -3.93 -2.99
N LEU A 76 -6.71 -3.66 -3.48
CA LEU A 76 -7.92 -4.41 -3.13
C LEU A 76 -7.88 -5.86 -3.66
N VAL A 77 -7.37 -6.08 -4.88
CA VAL A 77 -7.18 -7.43 -5.42
C VAL A 77 -6.14 -8.18 -4.57
N MET A 78 -5.03 -7.53 -4.23
CA MET A 78 -3.98 -8.12 -3.40
C MET A 78 -4.40 -8.29 -1.94
N LEU A 79 -5.38 -7.52 -1.44
CA LEU A 79 -6.02 -7.75 -0.15
C LEU A 79 -6.77 -9.09 -0.14
N LEU A 80 -7.52 -9.42 -1.19
CA LEU A 80 -8.24 -10.71 -1.27
C LEU A 80 -7.28 -11.89 -1.23
N ARG A 81 -6.18 -11.79 -1.98
CA ARG A 81 -5.09 -12.78 -1.96
C ARG A 81 -4.45 -12.84 -0.56
N GLY A 82 -4.00 -11.72 -0.02
CA GLY A 82 -3.33 -11.68 1.28
C GLY A 82 -4.23 -12.24 2.39
N PHE A 83 -5.53 -11.97 2.33
CA PHE A 83 -6.48 -12.44 3.31
C PHE A 83 -6.88 -13.91 3.14
N SER A 84 -6.92 -14.45 1.92
CA SER A 84 -7.09 -15.91 1.73
C SER A 84 -5.97 -16.68 2.42
N ASP A 85 -4.72 -16.22 2.29
CA ASP A 85 -3.58 -16.81 3.00
C ASP A 85 -3.72 -16.71 4.53
N ALA A 86 -4.24 -15.58 5.02
CA ALA A 86 -4.48 -15.38 6.46
C ALA A 86 -5.49 -16.39 7.02
N ILE A 87 -6.62 -16.58 6.32
CA ILE A 87 -7.62 -17.58 6.70
C ILE A 87 -7.00 -18.96 6.68
N MET A 88 -6.26 -19.31 5.61
CA MET A 88 -5.65 -20.63 5.50
C MET A 88 -4.69 -20.91 6.66
N MET A 89 -3.83 -19.95 7.01
CA MET A 89 -2.94 -20.09 8.16
C MET A 89 -3.70 -20.27 9.47
N ARG A 90 -4.80 -19.51 9.68
CA ARG A 90 -5.58 -19.57 10.92
C ARG A 90 -6.35 -20.88 11.05
N LEU A 91 -6.89 -21.40 9.96
CA LEU A 91 -7.55 -22.71 9.94
C LEU A 91 -6.55 -23.83 10.22
N GLN A 92 -5.37 -23.82 9.57
CA GLN A 92 -4.31 -24.78 9.87
C GLN A 92 -3.96 -24.76 11.36
N GLN A 93 -3.70 -23.57 11.90
CA GLN A 93 -3.33 -23.44 13.31
C GLN A 93 -4.45 -23.84 14.26
N ALA A 94 -5.73 -23.73 13.90
CA ALA A 94 -6.84 -24.19 14.75
C ALA A 94 -7.02 -25.72 14.72
N MET A 95 -6.62 -26.38 13.63
CA MET A 95 -6.82 -27.82 13.39
C MET A 95 -5.62 -28.70 13.76
N ALA A 96 -4.40 -28.16 13.69
CA ALA A 96 -3.16 -28.93 13.82
C ALA A 96 -2.70 -29.05 15.29
N PHE A 97 -3.50 -29.77 16.08
CA PHE A 97 -3.27 -30.02 17.51
C PHE A 97 -3.24 -31.52 17.86
N GLY A 98 -2.48 -31.88 18.89
CA GLY A 98 -2.57 -33.21 19.52
C GLY A 98 -2.24 -34.37 18.57
N GLY A 99 -1.26 -34.17 17.68
CA GLY A 99 -0.85 -35.17 16.68
C GLY A 99 -1.60 -35.08 15.33
N SER A 100 -2.55 -34.16 15.18
CA SER A 100 -3.14 -33.81 13.88
C SER A 100 -2.16 -32.98 13.04
N GLU A 101 -1.83 -33.44 11.83
CA GLU A 101 -0.98 -32.69 10.91
C GLU A 101 -1.67 -31.47 10.28
N GLY A 102 -3.01 -31.39 10.40
CA GLY A 102 -3.83 -30.41 9.70
C GLY A 102 -3.94 -30.70 8.20
N TYR A 103 -3.98 -29.64 7.38
CA TYR A 103 -4.11 -29.75 5.92
C TYR A 103 -3.02 -28.99 5.13
N LEU A 104 -2.21 -28.17 5.80
CA LEU A 104 -1.06 -27.48 5.21
C LEU A 104 0.24 -28.09 5.73
N PRO A 105 0.96 -28.87 4.91
CA PRO A 105 2.31 -29.30 5.22
C PRO A 105 3.25 -28.09 5.42
N PRO A 106 4.36 -28.24 6.17
CA PRO A 106 5.31 -27.15 6.43
C PRO A 106 5.80 -26.46 5.16
N HIS A 107 6.09 -27.22 4.10
CA HIS A 107 6.51 -26.69 2.80
C HIS A 107 5.51 -25.66 2.23
N HIS A 108 4.20 -25.90 2.36
CA HIS A 108 3.17 -24.97 1.92
C HIS A 108 2.89 -23.87 2.94
N TYR A 109 2.83 -24.21 4.22
CA TYR A 109 2.59 -23.25 5.28
C TYR A 109 3.64 -22.12 5.25
N ASP A 110 4.91 -22.49 5.02
CA ASP A 110 6.03 -21.56 4.98
C ASP A 110 5.99 -20.61 3.79
N GLN A 111 5.55 -21.10 2.63
CA GLN A 111 5.29 -20.26 1.45
C GLN A 111 4.14 -19.29 1.70
N ILE A 112 3.04 -19.79 2.28
CA ILE A 112 1.83 -19.00 2.52
C ILE A 112 2.12 -17.86 3.49
N PHE A 113 2.76 -18.10 4.64
CA PHE A 113 3.05 -16.99 5.56
C PHE A 113 4.07 -16.00 4.99
N THR A 114 5.02 -16.49 4.17
CA THR A 114 6.01 -15.64 3.52
C THR A 114 5.33 -14.73 2.50
N ALA A 115 4.51 -15.31 1.62
CA ALA A 115 3.79 -14.57 0.60
C ALA A 115 2.72 -13.64 1.18
N HIS A 116 2.00 -14.05 2.22
CA HIS A 116 1.07 -13.20 2.97
C HIS A 116 1.76 -11.92 3.44
N GLY A 117 2.89 -12.05 4.14
CA GLY A 117 3.63 -10.89 4.65
C GLY A 117 4.12 -9.97 3.54
N VAL A 118 4.68 -10.54 2.47
CA VAL A 118 5.15 -9.78 1.30
C VAL A 118 4.00 -9.03 0.64
N ILE A 119 2.88 -9.70 0.38
CA ILE A 119 1.75 -9.10 -0.31
C ILE A 119 1.08 -8.03 0.53
N MET A 120 0.83 -8.27 1.81
CA MET A 120 0.12 -7.31 2.63
C MET A 120 0.91 -5.99 2.80
N ILE A 121 2.24 -6.05 2.89
CA ILE A 121 3.09 -4.87 3.03
C ILE A 121 3.34 -4.19 1.66
N PHE A 122 3.89 -4.94 0.69
CA PHE A 122 4.40 -4.35 -0.55
C PHE A 122 3.34 -4.17 -1.64
N PHE A 123 2.28 -4.98 -1.63
CA PHE A 123 1.33 -5.02 -2.75
C PHE A 123 -0.12 -4.71 -2.34
N MET A 124 -0.42 -4.68 -1.04
CA MET A 124 -1.65 -4.13 -0.49
C MET A 124 -1.38 -2.75 0.13
N ALA A 125 -0.68 -2.67 1.26
CA ALA A 125 -0.56 -1.42 2.01
C ALA A 125 0.15 -0.31 1.21
N MET A 126 1.31 -0.61 0.61
CA MET A 126 2.08 0.38 -0.15
C MET A 126 1.33 0.94 -1.37
N PRO A 127 0.76 0.11 -2.26
CA PRO A 127 -0.07 0.58 -3.36
C PRO A 127 -1.27 1.38 -2.90
N PHE A 128 -1.93 0.97 -1.82
CA PHE A 128 -3.11 1.67 -1.31
C PHE A 128 -2.75 3.08 -0.83
N VAL A 129 -1.71 3.19 0.01
CA VAL A 129 -1.18 4.47 0.50
C VAL A 129 -0.75 5.36 -0.67
N THR A 130 0.03 4.81 -1.60
CA THR A 130 0.53 5.52 -2.79
C THR A 130 -0.61 5.98 -3.69
N GLY A 131 -1.67 5.18 -3.83
CA GLY A 131 -2.85 5.48 -4.62
C GLY A 131 -3.64 6.66 -4.05
N LEU A 132 -3.86 6.68 -2.73
CA LEU A 132 -4.51 7.81 -2.07
C LEU A 132 -3.67 9.10 -2.14
N MET A 133 -2.35 9.01 -1.95
CA MET A 133 -1.46 10.16 -2.11
C MET A 133 -1.52 10.70 -3.54
N ASN A 134 -1.42 9.83 -4.54
CA ASN A 134 -1.50 10.22 -5.96
C ASN A 134 -2.83 10.89 -6.30
N PHE A 135 -3.94 10.34 -5.79
CA PHE A 135 -5.25 10.89 -6.08
C PHE A 135 -5.46 12.26 -5.43
N VAL A 136 -5.18 12.39 -4.13
CA VAL A 136 -5.61 13.54 -3.31
C VAL A 136 -4.58 14.68 -3.28
N VAL A 137 -3.27 14.38 -3.25
CA VAL A 137 -2.23 15.42 -3.02
C VAL A 137 -2.28 16.54 -4.06
N PRO A 138 -2.31 16.27 -5.38
CA PRO A 138 -2.37 17.34 -6.38
C PRO A 138 -3.63 18.22 -6.23
N LEU A 139 -4.77 17.61 -5.87
CA LEU A 139 -6.01 18.34 -5.60
C LEU A 139 -5.89 19.25 -4.39
N GLN A 140 -5.27 18.76 -3.31
CA GLN A 140 -5.07 19.52 -2.07
C GLN A 140 -4.11 20.70 -2.22
N ILE A 141 -3.11 20.60 -3.09
CA ILE A 141 -2.16 21.71 -3.34
C ILE A 141 -2.61 22.68 -4.44
N GLY A 142 -3.77 22.45 -5.06
CA GLY A 142 -4.27 23.28 -6.17
C GLY A 142 -3.51 23.12 -7.48
N ALA A 143 -2.90 21.95 -7.71
CA ALA A 143 -2.16 21.62 -8.93
C ALA A 143 -3.06 20.90 -9.95
N ARG A 144 -2.70 21.00 -11.23
CA ARG A 144 -3.41 20.32 -12.34
C ARG A 144 -3.00 18.86 -12.52
N ASP A 145 -1.75 18.53 -12.18
CA ASP A 145 -1.21 17.18 -12.21
C ASP A 145 0.05 17.10 -11.33
N VAL A 146 0.71 15.94 -11.29
CA VAL A 146 2.03 15.73 -10.68
C VAL A 146 3.18 16.28 -11.54
N SER A 147 4.37 16.42 -10.93
CA SER A 147 5.56 16.98 -11.59
C SER A 147 6.07 16.16 -12.76
N PHE A 148 5.93 14.83 -12.68
CA PHE A 148 6.39 13.90 -13.72
C PHE A 148 5.28 12.88 -14.05
N PRO A 149 4.31 13.24 -14.92
CA PRO A 149 3.16 12.38 -15.24
C PRO A 149 3.54 11.03 -15.83
N PHE A 150 4.55 10.99 -16.74
CA PHE A 150 5.06 9.72 -17.28
C PHE A 150 5.70 8.84 -16.20
N LEU A 151 6.53 9.41 -15.32
CA LEU A 151 7.14 8.66 -14.22
C LEU A 151 6.06 8.07 -13.32
N ASN A 152 4.94 8.77 -13.13
CA ASN A 152 3.81 8.26 -12.35
C ASN A 152 3.19 7.00 -12.98
N ASN A 153 2.95 7.04 -14.30
CA ASN A 153 2.48 5.88 -15.07
C ASN A 153 3.47 4.72 -15.00
N PHE A 154 4.76 4.99 -15.21
CA PHE A 154 5.82 3.99 -15.14
C PHE A 154 5.95 3.38 -13.73
N SER A 155 5.90 4.18 -12.67
CA SER A 155 5.94 3.70 -11.28
C SER A 155 4.83 2.69 -11.00
N PHE A 156 3.59 3.00 -11.41
CA PHE A 156 2.47 2.08 -11.23
C PHE A 156 2.71 0.75 -11.95
N TRP A 157 3.15 0.80 -13.20
CA TRP A 157 3.38 -0.41 -13.99
C TRP A 157 4.54 -1.27 -13.47
N MET A 158 5.56 -0.67 -12.87
CA MET A 158 6.63 -1.41 -12.19
C MET A 158 6.12 -2.09 -10.91
N THR A 159 5.27 -1.42 -10.11
CA THR A 159 4.62 -2.05 -8.96
C THR A 159 3.70 -3.20 -9.40
N ALA A 160 2.90 -3.00 -10.44
CA ALA A 160 2.03 -4.04 -11.00
C ALA A 160 2.82 -5.22 -11.58
N ALA A 161 3.96 -4.96 -12.24
CA ALA A 161 4.88 -5.99 -12.73
C ALA A 161 5.48 -6.82 -11.60
N GLY A 162 5.93 -6.17 -10.52
CA GLY A 162 6.40 -6.87 -9.32
C GLY A 162 5.30 -7.75 -8.69
N ALA A 163 4.07 -7.22 -8.59
CA ALA A 163 2.92 -7.99 -8.10
C ALA A 163 2.63 -9.20 -9.01
N ALA A 164 2.68 -9.01 -10.33
CA ALA A 164 2.47 -10.09 -11.30
C ALA A 164 3.51 -11.21 -11.15
N ILE A 165 4.79 -10.88 -10.95
CA ILE A 165 5.86 -11.87 -10.70
C ILE A 165 5.59 -12.69 -9.44
N ILE A 166 5.19 -12.05 -8.35
CA ILE A 166 4.82 -12.74 -7.10
C ILE A 166 3.58 -13.63 -7.30
N MET A 167 2.60 -13.19 -8.09
CA MET A 167 1.41 -14.00 -8.38
C MET A 167 1.70 -15.17 -9.31
N LEU A 168 2.66 -15.03 -10.23
CA LEU A 168 3.08 -16.12 -11.13
C LEU A 168 3.72 -17.29 -10.37
N SER A 169 4.43 -17.02 -9.27
CA SER A 169 5.05 -18.08 -8.46
C SER A 169 4.05 -19.05 -7.82
N LEU A 170 2.76 -18.70 -7.79
CA LEU A 170 1.68 -19.59 -7.33
C LEU A 170 1.43 -20.75 -8.29
N PHE A 171 1.69 -20.54 -9.59
CA PHE A 171 1.34 -21.47 -10.66
C PHE A 171 2.55 -22.10 -11.34
N VAL A 172 3.69 -21.43 -11.28
CA VAL A 172 4.93 -21.87 -11.93
C VAL A 172 6.05 -21.79 -10.90
N GLY A 173 6.53 -22.94 -10.43
CA GLY A 173 7.51 -23.08 -9.37
C GLY A 173 6.88 -23.02 -7.97
N GLU A 174 7.60 -22.38 -7.05
CA GLU A 174 7.19 -22.18 -5.66
C GLU A 174 7.57 -20.76 -5.22
N PHE A 175 7.00 -20.27 -4.12
CA PHE A 175 7.42 -19.01 -3.51
C PHE A 175 8.47 -19.22 -2.40
N ALA A 176 9.09 -18.14 -1.93
CA ALA A 176 10.08 -18.19 -0.85
C ALA A 176 9.48 -18.78 0.44
N ARG A 177 10.25 -19.63 1.12
CA ARG A 177 9.91 -20.26 2.42
C ARG A 177 10.63 -19.61 3.60
N THR A 178 11.20 -18.44 3.40
CA THR A 178 12.19 -17.82 4.29
C THR A 178 11.62 -16.69 5.15
N GLY A 179 10.30 -16.48 5.09
CA GLY A 179 9.64 -15.28 5.63
C GLY A 179 9.87 -14.03 4.78
N TRP A 180 9.06 -13.01 5.06
CA TRP A 180 8.93 -11.80 4.22
C TRP A 180 10.18 -10.93 4.10
N LEU A 181 11.22 -11.18 4.89
CA LEU A 181 12.52 -10.50 4.82
C LEU A 181 13.65 -11.38 4.28
N ALA A 182 13.38 -12.65 3.93
CA ALA A 182 14.34 -13.57 3.33
C ALA A 182 15.74 -13.57 3.99
N TYR A 183 15.81 -13.86 5.29
CA TYR A 183 17.07 -13.82 6.03
C TYR A 183 18.07 -14.87 5.54
N PRO A 184 19.33 -14.47 5.25
CA PRO A 184 20.47 -15.38 5.25
C PRO A 184 20.71 -15.96 6.66
N PRO A 185 21.27 -17.18 6.77
CA PRO A 185 21.72 -18.01 5.65
C PRO A 185 20.59 -18.77 4.94
N LEU A 186 19.38 -18.84 5.51
CA LEU A 186 18.27 -19.65 4.99
C LEU A 186 17.88 -19.31 3.54
N SER A 187 17.99 -18.03 3.14
CA SER A 187 17.74 -17.58 1.77
C SER A 187 18.90 -17.80 0.79
N GLY A 188 20.05 -18.28 1.25
CA GLY A 188 21.19 -18.64 0.40
C GLY A 188 20.89 -19.86 -0.48
N ALA A 189 21.66 -20.02 -1.55
CA ALA A 189 21.47 -21.12 -2.50
C ALA A 189 21.68 -22.51 -1.86
N ASP A 190 22.53 -22.61 -0.83
CA ASP A 190 22.83 -23.86 -0.13
C ASP A 190 21.64 -24.41 0.68
N TYR A 191 20.84 -23.52 1.27
CA TYR A 191 19.69 -23.89 2.09
C TYR A 191 18.37 -23.82 1.33
N SER A 192 18.26 -22.89 0.38
CA SER A 192 17.08 -22.67 -0.47
C SER A 192 17.48 -22.67 -1.95
N PRO A 193 17.79 -23.85 -2.55
CA PRO A 193 18.25 -23.96 -3.94
C PRO A 193 17.13 -23.70 -4.97
N GLY A 194 15.87 -23.76 -4.55
CA GLY A 194 14.70 -23.51 -5.39
C GLY A 194 14.55 -22.05 -5.83
N VAL A 195 13.61 -21.84 -6.75
CA VAL A 195 13.33 -20.54 -7.40
C VAL A 195 12.58 -19.54 -6.51
N GLY A 196 12.05 -19.98 -5.35
CA GLY A 196 11.15 -19.15 -4.54
C GLY A 196 11.77 -17.85 -4.03
N VAL A 197 13.04 -17.89 -3.59
CA VAL A 197 13.77 -16.67 -3.18
C VAL A 197 14.05 -15.76 -4.38
N ASP A 198 14.21 -16.32 -5.58
CA ASP A 198 14.45 -15.53 -6.79
C ASP A 198 13.18 -14.77 -7.21
N TYR A 199 12.00 -15.39 -7.08
CA TYR A 199 10.71 -14.69 -7.24
C TYR A 199 10.56 -13.53 -6.26
N TYR A 200 10.94 -13.73 -4.99
CA TYR A 200 10.95 -12.69 -3.96
C TYR A 200 11.88 -11.53 -4.35
N ILE A 201 13.12 -11.83 -4.73
CA ILE A 201 14.14 -10.84 -5.12
C ILE A 201 13.64 -9.99 -6.28
N TRP A 202 13.31 -10.61 -7.42
CA TRP A 202 13.01 -9.86 -8.65
C TRP A 202 11.64 -9.16 -8.58
N GLY A 203 10.66 -9.75 -7.90
CA GLY A 203 9.37 -9.11 -7.66
C GLY A 203 9.52 -7.80 -6.86
N LEU A 204 10.31 -7.82 -5.79
CA LEU A 204 10.55 -6.63 -4.96
C LEU A 204 11.54 -5.65 -5.60
N GLN A 205 12.56 -6.10 -6.33
CA GLN A 205 13.50 -5.22 -7.01
C GLN A 205 12.81 -4.35 -8.07
N ILE A 206 11.93 -4.96 -8.88
CA ILE A 206 11.14 -4.24 -9.88
C ILE A 206 10.16 -3.28 -9.22
N ALA A 207 9.40 -3.74 -8.21
CA ALA A 207 8.45 -2.89 -7.51
C ALA A 207 9.14 -1.72 -6.79
N GLY A 208 10.32 -1.96 -6.20
CA GLY A 208 11.11 -0.97 -5.47
C GLY A 208 11.60 0.19 -6.35
N ILE A 209 11.92 -0.07 -7.62
CA ILE A 209 12.23 0.99 -8.60
C ILE A 209 11.00 1.89 -8.78
N GLY A 210 9.81 1.30 -8.98
CA GLY A 210 8.57 2.05 -9.14
C GLY A 210 8.26 2.93 -7.91
N THR A 211 8.39 2.36 -6.71
CA THR A 211 8.17 3.07 -5.45
C THR A 211 9.15 4.24 -5.26
N THR A 212 10.43 4.03 -5.53
CA THR A 212 11.45 5.10 -5.41
C THR A 212 11.12 6.28 -6.34
N LEU A 213 10.75 5.99 -7.58
CA LEU A 213 10.36 7.02 -8.56
C LEU A 213 9.08 7.76 -8.16
N SER A 214 8.11 7.05 -7.56
CA SER A 214 6.89 7.66 -7.03
C SER A 214 7.21 8.64 -5.89
N GLY A 215 8.14 8.27 -5.01
CA GLY A 215 8.67 9.12 -3.94
C GLY A 215 9.26 10.42 -4.48
N ILE A 216 10.18 10.32 -5.44
CA ILE A 216 10.82 11.48 -6.09
C ILE A 216 9.76 12.40 -6.73
N ASN A 217 8.79 11.81 -7.41
CA ASN A 217 7.75 12.56 -8.12
C ASN A 217 6.87 13.38 -7.17
N LEU A 218 6.38 12.77 -6.08
CA LEU A 218 5.52 13.48 -5.13
C LEU A 218 6.28 14.53 -4.31
N ILE A 219 7.57 14.33 -4.01
CA ILE A 219 8.40 15.39 -3.40
C ILE A 219 8.47 16.61 -4.32
N ALA A 220 8.83 16.41 -5.60
CA ALA A 220 8.91 17.49 -6.58
C ALA A 220 7.57 18.21 -6.73
N THR A 221 6.47 17.44 -6.80
CA THR A 221 5.11 17.95 -6.90
C THR A 221 4.75 18.84 -5.71
N ILE A 222 4.90 18.35 -4.48
CA ILE A 222 4.54 19.10 -3.27
C ILE A 222 5.42 20.35 -3.11
N VAL A 223 6.71 20.27 -3.42
CA VAL A 223 7.61 21.41 -3.21
C VAL A 223 7.43 22.48 -4.28
N LYS A 224 7.23 22.11 -5.55
CA LYS A 224 7.32 23.03 -6.70
C LYS A 224 5.99 23.40 -7.37
N MET A 225 4.93 22.60 -7.23
CA MET A 225 3.67 22.79 -7.98
C MET A 225 2.51 23.33 -7.13
N ARG A 226 2.77 23.82 -5.92
CA ARG A 226 1.73 24.39 -5.06
C ARG A 226 1.10 25.65 -5.66
N ALA A 227 -0.19 25.81 -5.39
CA ALA A 227 -0.92 27.02 -5.66
C ALA A 227 -0.27 28.26 -5.00
N PRO A 228 -0.33 29.43 -5.66
CA PRO A 228 0.23 30.67 -5.12
C PRO A 228 -0.41 31.03 -3.77
N GLY A 229 0.41 31.51 -2.84
CA GLY A 229 -0.02 31.87 -1.48
C GLY A 229 0.01 30.70 -0.46
N MET A 230 0.10 29.45 -0.93
CA MET A 230 0.27 28.27 -0.08
C MET A 230 1.72 28.09 0.36
N THR A 231 2.08 28.68 1.50
CA THR A 231 3.38 28.40 2.14
C THR A 231 3.41 26.98 2.71
N MET A 232 4.60 26.46 3.07
CA MET A 232 4.72 25.11 3.66
C MET A 232 3.77 24.93 4.86
N MET A 233 3.73 25.90 5.77
CA MET A 233 2.87 25.87 6.97
C MET A 233 1.40 26.24 6.70
N LYS A 234 0.95 26.20 5.44
CA LYS A 234 -0.47 26.31 5.06
C LYS A 234 -0.97 25.07 4.32
N MET A 235 -0.11 24.08 4.07
CA MET A 235 -0.54 22.84 3.43
C MET A 235 -1.42 22.01 4.37
N PRO A 236 -2.45 21.31 3.88
CA PRO A 236 -3.18 20.32 4.66
C PRO A 236 -2.26 19.28 5.32
N VAL A 237 -2.70 18.66 6.42
CA VAL A 237 -1.85 17.71 7.16
C VAL A 237 -1.62 16.43 6.37
N PHE A 238 -2.60 16.00 5.57
CA PHE A 238 -2.40 14.89 4.64
C PHE A 238 -1.24 15.14 3.67
N THR A 239 -1.13 16.33 3.08
CA THR A 239 0.02 16.73 2.26
C THR A 239 1.35 16.74 3.02
N TRP A 240 1.39 17.19 4.27
CA TRP A 240 2.63 17.17 5.08
C TRP A 240 3.10 15.75 5.40
N THR A 241 2.17 14.90 5.81
CA THR A 241 2.46 13.49 6.08
C THR A 241 2.86 12.74 4.81
N SER A 242 2.25 13.06 3.68
CA SER A 242 2.66 12.57 2.35
C SER A 242 4.06 13.04 2.00
N LEU A 243 4.42 14.32 2.21
CA LEU A 243 5.77 14.81 1.97
C LEU A 243 6.81 14.04 2.79
N CYS A 244 6.57 13.88 4.09
CA CYS A 244 7.45 13.14 4.98
C CYS A 244 7.60 11.67 4.54
N THR A 245 6.50 11.03 4.16
CA THR A 245 6.47 9.66 3.62
C THR A 245 7.33 9.53 2.38
N ASN A 246 7.19 10.45 1.42
CA ASN A 246 7.97 10.40 0.19
C ASN A 246 9.46 10.68 0.44
N VAL A 247 9.80 11.55 1.41
CA VAL A 247 11.20 11.73 1.85
C VAL A 247 11.77 10.43 2.43
N LEU A 248 11.00 9.71 3.26
CA LEU A 248 11.41 8.39 3.76
C LEU A 248 11.63 7.41 2.62
N ILE A 249 10.70 7.30 1.67
CA ILE A 249 10.81 6.42 0.51
C ILE A 249 12.13 6.64 -0.23
N VAL A 250 12.45 7.89 -0.58
CA VAL A 250 13.64 8.22 -1.38
C VAL A 250 14.94 7.91 -0.63
N ALA A 251 14.95 8.02 0.70
CA ALA A 251 16.15 7.78 1.48
C ALA A 251 16.31 6.31 1.95
N THR A 252 15.25 5.49 1.98
CA THR A 252 15.32 4.11 2.50
C THR A 252 15.27 3.02 1.43
N PHE A 253 14.51 3.22 0.35
CA PHE A 253 14.39 2.21 -0.72
C PHE A 253 15.71 1.88 -1.43
N PRO A 254 16.68 2.82 -1.58
CA PRO A 254 18.00 2.47 -2.08
C PRO A 254 18.70 1.39 -1.24
N VAL A 255 18.46 1.35 0.08
CA VAL A 255 19.03 0.34 0.98
C VAL A 255 18.43 -1.04 0.69
N LEU A 256 17.10 -1.13 0.52
CA LEU A 256 16.45 -2.39 0.09
C LEU A 256 17.00 -2.86 -1.26
N THR A 257 17.07 -1.95 -2.23
CA THR A 257 17.55 -2.21 -3.59
C THR A 257 18.98 -2.78 -3.57
N ALA A 258 19.87 -2.19 -2.78
CA ALA A 258 21.24 -2.67 -2.62
C ALA A 258 21.29 -4.01 -1.88
N THR A 259 20.51 -4.18 -0.80
CA THR A 259 20.50 -5.41 -0.01
C THR A 259 20.04 -6.62 -0.83
N LEU A 260 18.96 -6.46 -1.61
CA LEU A 260 18.47 -7.50 -2.52
C LEU A 260 19.44 -7.75 -3.69
N ALA A 261 20.10 -6.71 -4.21
CA ALA A 261 21.13 -6.87 -5.24
C ALA A 261 22.32 -7.69 -4.71
N LEU A 262 22.79 -7.42 -3.49
CA LEU A 262 23.86 -8.20 -2.85
C LEU A 262 23.44 -9.65 -2.60
N LEU A 263 22.20 -9.88 -2.15
CA LEU A 263 21.66 -11.23 -1.98
C LEU A 263 21.53 -11.97 -3.33
N THR A 264 21.18 -11.25 -4.39
CA THR A 264 21.14 -11.79 -5.76
C THR A 264 22.53 -12.24 -6.20
N LEU A 265 23.57 -11.43 -5.95
CA LEU A 265 24.94 -11.78 -6.29
C LEU A 265 25.42 -13.01 -5.53
N ASP A 266 25.07 -13.15 -4.25
CA ASP A 266 25.40 -14.34 -3.47
C ASP A 266 24.76 -15.60 -4.08
N ARG A 267 23.51 -15.49 -4.54
CA ARG A 267 22.78 -16.62 -5.14
C ARG A 267 23.19 -16.94 -6.58
N TYR A 268 23.52 -15.92 -7.40
CA TYR A 268 23.70 -16.06 -8.86
C TYR A 268 25.18 -16.12 -9.27
N ALA A 269 26.02 -15.33 -8.60
CA ALA A 269 27.42 -15.16 -8.95
C ALA A 269 28.37 -15.82 -7.93
N GLY A 270 27.84 -16.43 -6.87
CA GLY A 270 28.64 -17.10 -5.83
C GLY A 270 29.50 -16.12 -5.02
N THR A 271 29.03 -14.87 -4.86
CA THR A 271 29.67 -13.93 -3.93
C THR A 271 29.43 -14.36 -2.48
N ASN A 272 30.15 -13.73 -1.56
CA ASN A 272 30.16 -14.09 -0.14
C ASN A 272 29.84 -12.88 0.74
N PHE A 273 28.77 -12.14 0.45
CA PHE A 273 28.36 -11.01 1.29
C PHE A 273 27.72 -11.50 2.60
N PHE A 274 26.78 -12.44 2.51
CA PHE A 274 25.96 -12.92 3.62
C PHE A 274 26.04 -14.44 3.83
N THR A 275 26.96 -15.12 3.15
CA THR A 275 27.22 -16.55 3.33
C THR A 275 27.86 -16.83 4.69
N ASN A 276 27.83 -18.09 5.14
CA ASN A 276 28.48 -18.51 6.40
C ASN A 276 30.00 -18.70 6.24
N ASP A 277 30.43 -19.03 5.03
CA ASP A 277 31.81 -19.37 4.71
C ASP A 277 32.52 -18.20 4.01
N LEU A 278 33.84 -18.36 3.77
CA LEU A 278 34.64 -17.44 2.96
C LEU A 278 34.60 -15.95 3.38
N GLY A 279 34.28 -15.68 4.65
CA GLY A 279 34.27 -14.34 5.24
C GLY A 279 32.93 -13.59 5.14
N GLY A 280 31.87 -14.23 4.65
CA GLY A 280 30.52 -13.66 4.64
C GLY A 280 29.95 -13.43 6.04
N ASN A 281 28.96 -12.53 6.15
CA ASN A 281 28.31 -12.21 7.42
C ASN A 281 26.77 -12.10 7.29
N PRO A 282 26.02 -13.14 7.68
CA PRO A 282 24.55 -13.11 7.64
C PRO A 282 23.92 -11.99 8.49
N MET A 283 24.55 -11.61 9.61
CA MET A 283 24.02 -10.55 10.47
C MET A 283 24.06 -9.17 9.79
N MET A 284 24.97 -8.97 8.82
CA MET A 284 25.00 -7.73 8.04
C MET A 284 23.74 -7.55 7.21
N TYR A 285 23.19 -8.63 6.65
CA TYR A 285 21.90 -8.58 5.95
C TYR A 285 20.79 -8.11 6.89
N VAL A 286 20.71 -8.68 8.10
CA VAL A 286 19.67 -8.31 9.07
C VAL A 286 19.78 -6.83 9.45
N ASN A 287 21.01 -6.33 9.63
CA ASN A 287 21.21 -4.91 9.86
C ASN A 287 20.71 -4.05 8.67
N LEU A 288 21.16 -4.35 7.44
CA LEU A 288 20.83 -3.58 6.24
C LEU A 288 19.33 -3.60 5.94
N ILE A 289 18.69 -4.77 6.00
CA ILE A 289 17.27 -4.90 5.68
C ILE A 289 16.42 -4.12 6.67
N TRP A 290 16.81 -4.01 7.94
CA TRP A 290 16.05 -3.23 8.92
C TRP A 290 16.31 -1.72 8.87
N ILE A 291 17.47 -1.28 8.38
CA ILE A 291 17.70 0.14 8.03
C ILE A 291 16.62 0.61 7.05
N TRP A 292 16.15 -0.26 6.13
CA TRP A 292 14.96 0.00 5.32
C TRP A 292 13.66 -0.33 6.07
N GLY A 293 13.58 -1.52 6.68
CA GLY A 293 12.32 -2.11 7.13
C GLY A 293 11.62 -1.38 8.27
N HIS A 294 12.36 -0.70 9.15
CA HIS A 294 11.73 0.10 10.19
C HIS A 294 11.18 1.45 9.64
N PRO A 295 11.92 2.23 8.85
CA PRO A 295 11.33 3.36 8.14
C PRO A 295 10.12 3.01 7.26
N GLU A 296 10.09 1.82 6.66
CA GLU A 296 8.95 1.34 5.85
C GLU A 296 7.63 1.33 6.65
N VAL A 297 7.65 0.91 7.91
CA VAL A 297 6.40 0.91 8.71
C VAL A 297 5.90 2.34 8.97
N TYR A 298 6.80 3.34 8.98
CA TYR A 298 6.42 4.74 9.05
C TYR A 298 5.92 5.29 7.72
N ILE A 299 6.47 4.83 6.60
CA ILE A 299 5.97 5.14 5.25
C ILE A 299 4.49 4.76 5.14
N LEU A 300 4.07 3.66 5.75
CA LEU A 300 2.68 3.23 5.77
C LEU A 300 1.79 4.05 6.72
N ILE A 301 2.24 4.33 7.95
CA ILE A 301 1.38 4.94 8.97
C ILE A 301 1.24 6.46 8.84
N LEU A 302 2.27 7.16 8.32
CA LEU A 302 2.26 8.61 8.25
C LEU A 302 1.11 9.14 7.38
N PRO A 303 0.86 8.63 6.16
CA PRO A 303 -0.27 9.07 5.36
C PRO A 303 -1.61 8.75 6.02
N ALA A 304 -1.74 7.58 6.67
CA ALA A 304 -2.94 7.24 7.44
C ALA A 304 -3.23 8.27 8.55
N PHE A 305 -2.20 8.73 9.28
CA PHE A 305 -2.35 9.85 10.21
C PHE A 305 -2.79 11.16 9.55
N GLY A 306 -2.34 11.42 8.32
CA GLY A 306 -2.85 12.50 7.49
C GLY A 306 -4.35 12.36 7.24
N ILE A 307 -4.80 11.19 6.80
CA ILE A 307 -6.22 10.90 6.53
C ILE A 307 -7.07 11.14 7.77
N PHE A 308 -6.68 10.57 8.91
CA PHE A 308 -7.40 10.80 10.18
C PHE A 308 -7.45 12.28 10.55
N SER A 309 -6.41 13.05 10.26
CA SER A 309 -6.39 14.49 10.56
C SER A 309 -7.44 15.26 9.74
N GLU A 310 -7.57 14.95 8.44
CA GLU A 310 -8.57 15.58 7.56
C GLU A 310 -10.00 15.14 7.93
N VAL A 311 -10.19 13.85 8.23
CA VAL A 311 -11.48 13.28 8.64
C VAL A 311 -11.94 13.89 9.96
N VAL A 312 -11.08 13.95 10.99
CA VAL A 312 -11.43 14.55 12.29
C VAL A 312 -11.81 16.02 12.13
N ALA A 313 -11.04 16.81 11.37
CA ALA A 313 -11.35 18.23 11.16
C ALA A 313 -12.69 18.43 10.44
N THR A 314 -12.97 17.61 9.42
CA THR A 314 -14.21 17.70 8.63
C THR A 314 -15.44 17.29 9.44
N PHE A 315 -15.42 16.12 10.09
CA PHE A 315 -16.61 15.60 10.76
C PHE A 315 -16.83 16.19 12.15
N CYS A 316 -15.86 16.92 12.72
CA CYS A 316 -16.07 17.71 13.94
C CYS A 316 -16.46 19.17 13.66
N GLY A 317 -16.40 19.62 12.40
CA GLY A 317 -16.72 21.00 11.99
C GLY A 317 -15.77 22.05 12.59
N LYS A 318 -14.52 21.68 12.86
CA LYS A 318 -13.55 22.52 13.59
C LYS A 318 -12.18 22.48 12.90
N ARG A 319 -11.41 23.57 13.01
CA ARG A 319 -9.99 23.56 12.65
C ARG A 319 -9.24 22.53 13.48
N LEU A 320 -8.25 21.90 12.87
CA LEU A 320 -7.38 20.96 13.55
C LEU A 320 -6.64 21.65 14.72
N PHE A 321 -6.75 21.08 15.92
CA PHE A 321 -6.06 21.56 17.09
C PHE A 321 -4.57 21.26 16.97
N GLY A 322 -3.72 22.24 17.29
CA GLY A 322 -2.27 22.04 17.31
C GLY A 322 -1.65 21.73 15.94
N TYR A 323 -2.11 22.34 14.85
CA TYR A 323 -1.56 22.11 13.49
C TYR A 323 -0.03 22.14 13.44
N ALA A 324 0.60 23.19 13.97
CA ALA A 324 2.06 23.29 13.99
C ALA A 324 2.71 22.13 14.78
N SER A 325 2.14 21.78 15.94
CA SER A 325 2.58 20.63 16.75
C SER A 325 2.49 19.32 15.96
N MET A 326 1.41 19.10 15.20
CA MET A 326 1.26 17.92 14.35
C MET A 326 2.29 17.86 13.21
N VAL A 327 2.58 18.99 12.58
CA VAL A 327 3.60 19.08 11.52
C VAL A 327 4.98 18.78 12.09
N TYR A 328 5.38 19.44 13.17
CA TYR A 328 6.67 19.19 13.82
C TYR A 328 6.78 17.75 14.33
N ALA A 329 5.72 17.18 14.92
CA ALA A 329 5.70 15.78 15.32
C ALA A 329 5.96 14.84 14.13
N THR A 330 5.38 15.13 12.98
CA THR A 330 5.59 14.34 11.74
C THR A 330 7.04 14.43 11.26
N VAL A 331 7.64 15.63 11.29
CA VAL A 331 9.05 15.82 10.92
C VAL A 331 9.99 15.10 11.91
N VAL A 332 9.71 15.16 13.21
CA VAL A 332 10.48 14.45 14.23
C VAL A 332 10.41 12.94 14.01
N ILE A 333 9.22 12.37 13.74
CA ILE A 333 9.08 10.94 13.39
C ILE A 333 9.93 10.59 12.16
N THR A 334 9.91 11.45 11.14
CA THR A 334 10.69 11.25 9.91
C THR A 334 12.18 11.11 10.22
N ILE A 335 12.72 12.00 11.06
CA ILE A 335 14.14 11.96 11.44
C ILE A 335 14.43 10.75 12.34
N LEU A 336 13.62 10.54 13.38
CA LEU A 336 13.84 9.48 14.36
C LEU A 336 13.69 8.07 13.77
N SER A 337 12.89 7.90 12.70
CA SER A 337 12.72 6.61 12.02
C SER A 337 14.05 5.99 11.55
N TYR A 338 15.08 6.82 11.32
CA TYR A 338 16.41 6.38 10.91
C TYR A 338 17.33 5.99 12.04
N ILE A 339 16.95 6.09 13.32
CA ILE A 339 17.86 5.81 14.46
C ILE A 339 17.28 4.81 15.47
N VAL A 340 16.40 3.93 14.97
CA VAL A 340 15.66 2.97 15.81
C VAL A 340 15.69 1.54 15.27
N TRP A 341 16.19 1.30 14.05
CA TRP A 341 16.05 0.02 13.35
C TRP A 341 16.60 -1.21 14.10
N LEU A 342 17.62 -1.04 14.94
CA LEU A 342 18.25 -2.13 15.68
C LEU A 342 17.33 -2.84 16.67
N HIS A 343 16.22 -2.19 17.10
CA HIS A 343 15.29 -2.85 18.01
C HIS A 343 14.66 -4.12 17.45
N HIS A 344 14.73 -4.34 16.13
CA HIS A 344 14.23 -5.56 15.51
C HIS A 344 15.14 -6.76 15.70
N PHE A 345 16.31 -6.57 16.30
CA PHE A 345 17.31 -7.61 16.51
C PHE A 345 18.12 -7.40 17.79
N PHE A 346 17.48 -6.92 18.87
CA PHE A 346 18.11 -6.84 20.20
C PHE A 346 18.72 -8.16 20.67
N THR A 347 18.16 -9.28 20.20
CA THR A 347 18.56 -10.66 20.50
C THR A 347 19.76 -11.17 19.70
N MET A 348 20.33 -10.38 18.77
CA MET A 348 21.51 -10.79 17.97
C MET A 348 22.86 -10.54 18.67
N GLY A 349 22.88 -10.27 19.98
CA GLY A 349 24.11 -10.20 20.77
C GLY A 349 24.87 -8.88 20.70
N SER A 350 24.22 -7.79 20.26
CA SER A 350 24.77 -6.43 20.40
C SER A 350 25.07 -6.09 21.86
N GLY A 351 26.09 -5.25 22.10
CA GLY A 351 26.46 -4.83 23.45
C GLY A 351 25.36 -4.06 24.18
N ALA A 352 25.36 -4.11 25.52
CA ALA A 352 24.31 -3.52 26.36
C ALA A 352 24.10 -2.02 26.09
N SER A 353 25.17 -1.25 25.85
CA SER A 353 25.08 0.18 25.52
C SER A 353 24.37 0.44 24.20
N VAL A 354 24.57 -0.42 23.20
CA VAL A 354 23.90 -0.31 21.89
C VAL A 354 22.41 -0.62 22.04
N ASN A 355 22.07 -1.70 22.73
CA ASN A 355 20.67 -2.05 23.00
C ASN A 355 19.96 -0.95 23.81
N ALA A 356 20.63 -0.38 24.83
CA ALA A 356 20.08 0.72 25.61
C ALA A 356 19.84 1.98 24.75
N PHE A 357 20.80 2.36 23.90
CA PHE A 357 20.64 3.51 23.00
C PHE A 357 19.42 3.34 22.09
N PHE A 358 19.34 2.22 21.36
CA PHE A 358 18.24 1.98 20.43
C PHE A 358 16.89 1.75 21.13
N GLY A 359 16.89 1.18 22.34
CA GLY A 359 15.69 1.10 23.17
C GLY A 359 15.18 2.48 23.58
N ILE A 360 16.06 3.36 24.05
CA ILE A 360 15.70 4.74 24.44
C ILE A 360 15.22 5.55 23.24
N THR A 361 15.93 5.53 22.11
CA THR A 361 15.50 6.27 20.90
C THR A 361 14.15 5.77 20.40
N THR A 362 13.89 4.47 20.47
CA THR A 362 12.58 3.89 20.13
C THR A 362 11.49 4.35 21.08
N MET A 363 11.74 4.42 22.39
CA MET A 363 10.75 4.96 23.33
C MET A 363 10.45 6.45 23.07
N ILE A 364 11.46 7.26 22.70
CA ILE A 364 11.29 8.69 22.38
C ILE A 364 10.32 8.90 21.20
N ILE A 365 10.31 8.01 20.20
CA ILE A 365 9.43 8.15 19.02
C ILE A 365 7.93 8.06 19.37
N SER A 366 7.61 7.49 20.54
CA SER A 366 6.22 7.40 21.02
C SER A 366 5.65 8.78 21.39
N ILE A 367 6.50 9.74 21.79
CA ILE A 367 6.08 11.07 22.25
C ILE A 367 5.42 11.88 21.11
N PRO A 368 6.03 12.05 19.92
CA PRO A 368 5.38 12.69 18.78
C PRO A 368 4.04 12.04 18.39
N THR A 369 3.98 10.72 18.45
CA THR A 369 2.77 9.95 18.11
C THR A 369 1.66 10.16 19.14
N GLY A 370 2.00 10.15 20.43
CA GLY A 370 1.09 10.50 21.52
C GLY A 370 0.56 11.93 21.39
N ALA A 371 1.42 12.90 21.07
CA ALA A 371 1.00 14.29 20.86
C ALA A 371 -0.04 14.41 19.73
N LYS A 372 0.11 13.66 18.63
CA LYS A 372 -0.90 13.60 17.55
C LYS A 372 -2.24 13.05 18.06
N MET A 373 -2.22 11.98 18.85
CA MET A 373 -3.42 11.40 19.46
C MET A 373 -4.19 12.43 20.30
N PHE A 374 -3.50 13.16 21.18
CA PHE A 374 -4.13 14.22 21.98
C PHE A 374 -4.65 15.37 21.12
N ASN A 375 -3.91 15.78 20.08
CA ASN A 375 -4.36 16.84 19.18
C ASN A 375 -5.65 16.45 18.43
N TRP A 376 -5.82 15.19 18.02
CA TRP A 376 -7.10 14.73 17.46
C TRP A 376 -8.23 14.76 18.49
N LEU A 377 -7.98 14.28 19.72
CA LEU A 377 -8.98 14.35 20.81
C LEU A 377 -9.39 15.79 21.13
N PHE A 378 -8.44 16.74 21.16
CA PHE A 378 -8.75 18.16 21.37
C PHE A 378 -9.41 18.84 20.16
N THR A 379 -9.25 18.27 18.97
CA THR A 379 -10.05 18.68 17.79
C THR A 379 -11.49 18.24 17.94
N MET A 380 -11.73 17.01 18.41
CA MET A 380 -13.07 16.51 18.73
C MET A 380 -13.71 17.26 19.90
N TYR A 381 -12.92 17.66 20.90
CA TYR A 381 -13.38 18.42 22.06
C TYR A 381 -14.01 19.77 21.63
N ARG A 382 -15.26 19.99 22.09
CA ARG A 382 -16.11 21.13 21.72
C ARG A 382 -16.39 21.26 20.21
N GLY A 383 -16.17 20.20 19.43
CA GLY A 383 -16.67 20.08 18.07
C GLY A 383 -18.11 19.54 18.03
N ARG A 384 -18.72 19.51 16.84
CA ARG A 384 -19.99 18.81 16.59
C ARG A 384 -19.69 17.56 15.79
N ILE A 385 -19.59 16.42 16.45
CA ILE A 385 -19.16 15.16 15.83
C ILE A 385 -20.31 14.57 15.02
N ARG A 386 -20.12 14.46 13.70
CA ARG A 386 -20.97 13.69 12.79
C ARG A 386 -20.46 12.26 12.69
N TYR A 387 -21.23 11.30 13.18
CA TYR A 387 -20.87 9.87 13.21
C TYR A 387 -21.10 9.17 11.86
N GLU A 388 -20.50 9.72 10.81
CA GLU A 388 -20.43 9.08 9.50
C GLU A 388 -19.37 7.98 9.47
N VAL A 389 -19.43 7.09 8.47
CA VAL A 389 -18.55 5.92 8.37
C VAL A 389 -17.05 6.26 8.46
N PRO A 390 -16.50 7.31 7.81
CA PRO A 390 -15.09 7.69 8.00
C PRO A 390 -14.73 8.01 9.45
N MET A 391 -15.65 8.63 10.19
CA MET A 391 -15.44 8.98 11.60
C MET A 391 -15.48 7.73 12.49
N LEU A 392 -16.28 6.72 12.16
CA LEU A 392 -16.28 5.43 12.87
C LEU A 392 -14.92 4.74 12.77
N TRP A 393 -14.37 4.64 11.56
CA TRP A 393 -13.01 4.12 11.34
C TRP A 393 -11.96 4.88 12.16
N THR A 394 -12.10 6.20 12.23
CA THR A 394 -11.18 7.07 12.96
C THR A 394 -11.24 6.85 14.47
N ILE A 395 -12.43 6.68 15.05
CA ILE A 395 -12.59 6.36 16.48
C ILE A 395 -12.08 4.95 16.77
N GLY A 396 -12.38 3.97 15.90
CA GLY A 396 -11.84 2.62 16.00
C GLY A 396 -10.32 2.59 15.97
N PHE A 397 -9.71 3.39 15.07
CA PHE A 397 -8.27 3.62 15.03
C PHE A 397 -7.75 4.13 16.37
N MET A 398 -8.36 5.19 16.92
CA MET A 398 -7.82 5.82 18.14
C MET A 398 -7.74 4.84 19.31
N VAL A 399 -8.74 3.97 19.47
CA VAL A 399 -8.76 2.97 20.54
C VAL A 399 -7.75 1.85 20.25
N THR A 400 -7.83 1.25 19.06
CA THR A 400 -7.01 0.10 18.71
C THR A 400 -5.52 0.48 18.67
N PHE A 401 -5.18 1.57 18.00
CA PHE A 401 -3.79 2.01 17.83
C PHE A 401 -3.11 2.39 19.14
N VAL A 402 -3.83 2.95 20.13
CA VAL A 402 -3.25 3.22 21.45
C VAL A 402 -2.85 1.92 22.15
N LEU A 403 -3.69 0.88 22.09
CA LEU A 403 -3.37 -0.44 22.65
C LEU A 403 -2.16 -1.06 21.94
N GLY A 404 -2.13 -1.00 20.60
CA GLY A 404 -0.96 -1.44 19.82
C GLY A 404 0.31 -0.64 20.15
N GLY A 405 0.20 0.69 20.28
CA GLY A 405 1.33 1.55 20.63
C GLY A 405 1.90 1.25 22.01
N MET A 406 1.04 0.98 23.00
CA MET A 406 1.45 0.59 24.35
C MET A 406 2.27 -0.71 24.34
N THR A 407 1.83 -1.72 23.59
CA THR A 407 2.59 -2.99 23.48
C THR A 407 3.91 -2.81 22.71
N GLY A 408 3.97 -1.86 21.77
CA GLY A 408 5.21 -1.51 21.06
C GLY A 408 6.24 -0.84 21.96
N VAL A 409 5.79 0.07 22.84
CA VAL A 409 6.67 0.68 23.85
C VAL A 409 7.24 -0.38 24.80
N LEU A 410 6.46 -1.40 25.15
CA LEU A 410 6.97 -2.54 25.93
C LEU A 410 8.05 -3.32 25.18
N LEU A 411 7.85 -3.60 23.89
CA LEU A 411 8.85 -4.27 23.03
C LEU A 411 10.09 -3.42 22.77
N ALA A 412 10.02 -2.10 22.93
CA ALA A 412 11.18 -1.22 22.85
C ALA A 412 12.15 -1.37 24.04
N VAL A 413 11.74 -2.07 25.11
CA VAL A 413 12.56 -2.34 26.30
C VAL A 413 13.33 -3.65 26.09
N PRO A 414 14.67 -3.62 25.90
CA PRO A 414 15.41 -4.82 25.49
C PRO A 414 15.24 -6.04 26.42
N PRO A 415 15.25 -5.90 27.76
CA PRO A 415 14.98 -7.04 28.65
C PRO A 415 13.61 -7.69 28.45
N ALA A 416 12.58 -6.91 28.09
CA ALA A 416 11.26 -7.45 27.77
C ALA A 416 11.26 -8.07 26.37
N ASP A 417 11.92 -7.44 25.40
CA ASP A 417 12.07 -8.01 24.06
C ASP A 417 12.78 -9.37 24.11
N PHE A 418 13.80 -9.58 24.95
CA PHE A 418 14.49 -10.87 25.03
C PHE A 418 13.58 -12.08 25.26
N VAL A 419 12.42 -11.90 25.93
CA VAL A 419 11.44 -12.97 26.16
C VAL A 419 10.24 -12.92 25.21
N LEU A 420 9.94 -11.76 24.63
CA LEU A 420 8.82 -11.56 23.70
C LEU A 420 9.22 -11.64 22.22
N HIS A 421 10.52 -11.57 21.94
CA HIS A 421 11.07 -11.56 20.60
C HIS A 421 10.63 -12.81 19.84
N ASN A 422 10.05 -12.62 18.66
CA ASN A 422 9.50 -13.68 17.82
C ASN A 422 8.38 -14.55 18.45
N SER A 423 7.85 -14.17 19.62
CA SER A 423 6.62 -14.78 20.13
C SER A 423 5.39 -14.25 19.37
N LEU A 424 4.23 -14.85 19.59
CA LEU A 424 2.97 -14.34 19.04
C LEU A 424 2.61 -12.94 19.57
N PHE A 425 3.25 -12.45 20.63
CA PHE A 425 3.09 -11.10 21.15
C PHE A 425 3.57 -10.06 20.12
N LEU A 426 4.69 -10.32 19.45
CA LEU A 426 5.22 -9.47 18.39
C LEU A 426 4.24 -9.40 17.20
N ILE A 427 3.66 -10.54 16.81
CA ILE A 427 2.66 -10.60 15.74
C ILE A 427 1.41 -9.81 16.14
N ALA A 428 0.92 -10.01 17.35
CA ALA A 428 -0.25 -9.30 17.89
C ALA A 428 -0.02 -7.79 17.89
N HIS A 429 1.13 -7.33 18.40
CA HIS A 429 1.53 -5.93 18.41
C HIS A 429 1.53 -5.32 16.99
N PHE A 430 2.27 -5.94 16.07
CA PHE A 430 2.44 -5.41 14.72
C PHE A 430 1.12 -5.38 13.95
N HIS A 431 0.30 -6.43 14.04
CA HIS A 431 -1.01 -6.43 13.39
C HIS A 431 -1.96 -5.41 14.01
N ASN A 432 -1.84 -5.13 15.31
CA ASN A 432 -2.62 -4.10 15.97
C ASN A 432 -2.33 -2.70 15.40
N VAL A 433 -1.05 -2.35 15.26
CA VAL A 433 -0.68 -1.04 14.70
C VAL A 433 -0.92 -0.94 13.19
N ILE A 434 -0.72 -2.02 12.41
CA ILE A 434 -0.95 -2.00 10.96
C ILE A 434 -2.44 -2.04 10.62
N ILE A 435 -3.22 -2.94 11.20
CA ILE A 435 -4.65 -3.03 10.90
C ILE A 435 -5.37 -1.82 11.48
N GLY A 436 -5.17 -1.56 12.78
CA GLY A 436 -5.83 -0.46 13.48
C GLY A 436 -5.36 0.92 13.01
N GLY A 437 -4.08 1.07 12.64
CA GLY A 437 -3.51 2.32 12.15
C GLY A 437 -3.65 2.51 10.65
N VAL A 438 -3.07 1.59 9.87
CA VAL A 438 -2.96 1.73 8.41
C VAL A 438 -4.26 1.33 7.74
N VAL A 439 -4.73 0.07 7.90
CA VAL A 439 -5.91 -0.42 7.16
C VAL A 439 -7.17 0.38 7.49
N PHE A 440 -7.42 0.68 8.77
CA PHE A 440 -8.57 1.50 9.15
C PHE A 440 -8.48 2.93 8.59
N GLY A 441 -7.27 3.51 8.52
CA GLY A 441 -7.03 4.81 7.92
C GLY A 441 -7.27 4.81 6.41
N LEU A 442 -6.81 3.77 5.73
CA LEU A 442 -7.05 3.57 4.30
C LEU A 442 -8.54 3.40 3.99
N MET A 443 -9.27 2.63 4.79
CA MET A 443 -10.73 2.46 4.65
C MET A 443 -11.47 3.76 4.94
N ALA A 444 -11.05 4.53 5.96
CA ALA A 444 -11.57 5.87 6.20
C ALA A 444 -11.36 6.78 4.98
N GLY A 445 -10.16 6.73 4.39
CA GLY A 445 -9.79 7.49 3.20
C GLY A 445 -10.61 7.12 1.98
N VAL A 446 -10.81 5.82 1.71
CA VAL A 446 -11.67 5.38 0.60
C VAL A 446 -13.07 5.94 0.78
N VAL A 447 -13.71 5.73 1.93
CA VAL A 447 -15.09 6.20 2.13
C VAL A 447 -15.18 7.72 2.08
N TYR A 448 -14.17 8.43 2.59
CA TYR A 448 -14.13 9.89 2.60
C TYR A 448 -13.99 10.47 1.18
N TRP A 449 -13.05 9.99 0.36
CA TRP A 449 -12.79 10.52 -0.98
C TRP A 449 -13.50 9.76 -2.12
N PHE A 450 -14.28 8.69 -1.84
CA PHE A 450 -15.04 7.96 -2.85
C PHE A 450 -15.93 8.86 -3.73
N PRO A 451 -16.68 9.84 -3.17
CA PRO A 451 -17.48 10.75 -3.97
C PRO A 451 -16.64 11.58 -4.92
N LYS A 452 -15.43 11.98 -4.50
CA LYS A 452 -14.51 12.73 -5.35
C LYS A 452 -14.02 11.89 -6.53
N ALA A 453 -13.83 10.59 -6.36
CA ALA A 453 -13.37 9.71 -7.43
C ALA A 453 -14.47 9.34 -8.45
N PHE A 454 -15.69 9.08 -7.97
CA PHE A 454 -16.74 8.47 -8.80
C PHE A 454 -18.04 9.30 -8.93
N GLY A 455 -18.16 10.42 -8.22
CA GLY A 455 -19.33 11.31 -8.26
C GLY A 455 -20.52 10.89 -7.40
N PHE A 456 -20.38 9.83 -6.58
CA PHE A 456 -21.44 9.38 -5.67
C PHE A 456 -20.86 8.83 -4.36
N ARG A 457 -21.66 8.84 -3.29
CA ARG A 457 -21.26 8.34 -1.96
C ARG A 457 -21.41 6.83 -1.87
N LEU A 458 -20.66 6.22 -0.95
CA LEU A 458 -20.85 4.82 -0.60
C LEU A 458 -22.05 4.64 0.33
N ASP A 459 -22.71 3.49 0.21
CA ASP A 459 -23.84 3.09 1.05
C ASP A 459 -23.41 3.04 2.53
N PRO A 460 -24.12 3.75 3.42
CA PRO A 460 -23.73 3.86 4.82
C PRO A 460 -24.04 2.59 5.63
N PHE A 461 -25.02 1.78 5.23
CA PHE A 461 -25.38 0.56 5.97
C PHE A 461 -24.27 -0.48 5.85
N TRP A 462 -23.89 -0.83 4.62
CA TRP A 462 -22.81 -1.79 4.38
C TRP A 462 -21.44 -1.28 4.84
N GLY A 463 -21.21 0.04 4.80
CA GLY A 463 -20.03 0.66 5.40
C GLY A 463 -19.94 0.47 6.91
N LYS A 464 -21.05 0.60 7.64
CA LYS A 464 -21.11 0.32 9.09
C LYS A 464 -20.93 -1.17 9.39
N MET A 465 -21.49 -2.05 8.57
CA MET A 465 -21.28 -3.50 8.71
C MET A 465 -19.81 -3.88 8.53
N SER A 466 -19.18 -3.38 7.46
CA SER A 466 -17.74 -3.54 7.22
C SER A 466 -16.94 -3.10 8.45
N PHE A 467 -17.18 -1.88 8.94
CA PHE A 467 -16.50 -1.35 10.13
C PHE A 467 -16.65 -2.24 11.37
N TRP A 468 -17.87 -2.64 11.75
CA TRP A 468 -18.09 -3.41 12.98
C TRP A 468 -17.51 -4.81 12.90
N PHE A 469 -17.64 -5.49 11.75
CA PHE A 469 -17.03 -6.81 11.55
C PHE A 469 -15.51 -6.75 11.58
N TRP A 470 -14.91 -5.73 10.96
CA TRP A 470 -13.47 -5.50 11.05
C TRP A 470 -13.00 -5.22 12.48
N LEU A 471 -13.67 -4.31 13.19
CA LEU A 471 -13.29 -3.92 14.54
C LEU A 471 -13.40 -5.10 15.50
N ILE A 472 -14.57 -5.73 15.58
CA ILE A 472 -14.82 -6.84 16.51
C ILE A 472 -13.97 -8.05 16.11
N GLY A 473 -13.92 -8.38 14.81
CA GLY A 473 -13.11 -9.47 14.29
C GLY A 473 -11.62 -9.30 14.59
N PHE A 474 -11.10 -8.08 14.49
CA PHE A 474 -9.72 -7.77 14.87
C PHE A 474 -9.43 -8.13 16.33
N TYR A 475 -10.28 -7.71 17.27
CA TYR A 475 -10.06 -8.02 18.69
C TYR A 475 -10.11 -9.52 18.97
N PHE A 476 -11.07 -10.25 18.40
CA PHE A 476 -11.13 -11.71 18.52
C PHE A 476 -9.93 -12.40 17.86
N ALA A 477 -9.42 -11.87 16.75
CA ALA A 477 -8.31 -12.46 16.01
C ALA A 477 -6.96 -12.30 16.72
N PHE A 478 -6.70 -11.12 17.29
CA PHE A 478 -5.34 -10.73 17.71
C PHE A 478 -5.15 -10.61 19.23
N ILE A 479 -6.19 -10.37 20.03
CA ILE A 479 -6.04 -10.36 21.50
C ILE A 479 -5.61 -11.72 22.05
N PRO A 480 -6.15 -12.87 21.60
CA PRO A 480 -5.65 -14.19 21.98
C PRO A 480 -4.15 -14.36 21.74
N LEU A 481 -3.61 -13.73 20.70
CA LEU A 481 -2.19 -13.86 20.33
C LEU A 481 -1.26 -13.13 21.31
N TYR A 482 -1.72 -12.05 21.96
CA TYR A 482 -0.96 -11.46 23.06
C TYR A 482 -0.81 -12.44 24.22
N VAL A 483 -1.89 -13.13 24.59
CA VAL A 483 -1.87 -14.14 25.66
C VAL A 483 -0.96 -15.30 25.28
N LEU A 484 -1.14 -15.87 24.08
CA LEU A 484 -0.29 -16.96 23.59
C LEU A 484 1.19 -16.57 23.52
N GLY A 485 1.49 -15.33 23.12
CA GLY A 485 2.85 -14.81 23.10
C GLY A 485 3.49 -14.73 24.49
N LEU A 486 2.70 -14.37 25.51
CA LEU A 486 3.13 -14.38 26.92
C LEU A 486 3.27 -15.80 27.48
N MET A 487 2.51 -16.76 26.95
CA MET A 487 2.62 -18.19 27.27
C MET A 487 3.83 -18.86 26.59
N GLY A 488 4.61 -18.14 25.79
CA GLY A 488 5.82 -18.64 25.13
C GLY A 488 5.60 -19.22 23.72
N VAL A 489 4.40 -19.08 23.14
CA VAL A 489 4.14 -19.57 21.79
C VAL A 489 4.86 -18.70 20.76
N THR A 490 5.66 -19.34 19.93
CA THR A 490 6.49 -18.67 18.91
C THR A 490 5.76 -18.54 17.57
N ARG A 491 6.23 -17.61 16.74
CA ARG A 491 5.74 -17.42 15.38
C ARG A 491 6.13 -18.57 14.44
N ARG A 492 5.39 -18.69 13.32
CA ARG A 492 5.70 -19.56 12.17
C ARG A 492 5.70 -21.06 12.51
N VAL A 493 4.94 -21.45 13.52
CA VAL A 493 4.70 -22.86 13.87
C VAL A 493 3.37 -23.29 13.24
N SER A 494 3.41 -24.39 12.48
CA SER A 494 2.27 -24.94 11.73
C SER A 494 1.51 -26.04 12.48
N GLN A 495 2.14 -26.66 13.48
CA GLN A 495 1.61 -27.80 14.25
C GLN A 495 1.96 -27.62 15.73
N PHE A 496 1.04 -27.98 16.62
CA PHE A 496 1.20 -27.81 18.06
C PHE A 496 0.90 -29.13 18.80
N GLU A 497 1.78 -29.51 19.72
CA GLU A 497 1.58 -30.72 20.53
C GLU A 497 0.60 -30.48 21.69
N ASP A 498 0.71 -29.33 22.37
CA ASP A 498 -0.09 -28.98 23.56
C ASP A 498 -1.54 -28.60 23.19
N PRO A 499 -2.54 -29.45 23.48
CA PRO A 499 -3.93 -29.17 23.14
C PRO A 499 -4.54 -28.03 23.98
N SER A 500 -3.94 -27.67 25.11
CA SER A 500 -4.46 -26.60 25.97
C SER A 500 -4.46 -25.22 25.28
N LEU A 501 -3.58 -25.04 24.29
CA LEU A 501 -3.45 -23.82 23.50
C LEU A 501 -4.53 -23.69 22.42
N GLN A 502 -5.18 -24.80 22.03
CA GLN A 502 -6.09 -24.86 20.87
C GLN A 502 -7.23 -23.86 20.96
N ILE A 503 -7.79 -23.67 22.16
CA ILE A 503 -8.93 -22.75 22.38
C ILE A 503 -8.61 -21.33 21.90
N TRP A 504 -7.39 -20.85 22.12
CA TRP A 504 -6.96 -19.52 21.71
C TRP A 504 -6.85 -19.38 20.19
N PHE A 505 -6.39 -20.43 19.49
CA PHE A 505 -6.33 -20.46 18.04
C PHE A 505 -7.71 -20.58 17.39
N VAL A 506 -8.64 -21.31 18.01
CA VAL A 506 -10.04 -21.36 17.57
C VAL A 506 -10.71 -19.99 17.71
N ILE A 507 -10.50 -19.29 18.83
CA ILE A 507 -10.98 -17.91 19.00
C ILE A 507 -10.36 -16.98 17.95
N ALA A 508 -9.06 -17.11 17.70
CA ALA A 508 -8.38 -16.33 16.68
C ALA A 508 -8.92 -16.60 15.25
N ALA A 509 -9.23 -17.85 14.95
CA ALA A 509 -9.84 -18.24 13.68
C ALA A 509 -11.28 -17.70 13.53
N PHE A 510 -12.06 -17.68 14.62
CA PHE A 510 -13.37 -17.01 14.63
C PHE A 510 -13.25 -15.51 14.36
N GLY A 511 -12.26 -14.84 14.95
CA GLY A 511 -11.95 -13.44 14.64
C GLY A 511 -11.60 -13.22 13.17
N ALA A 512 -10.80 -14.11 12.58
CA ALA A 512 -10.50 -14.07 11.14
C ALA A 512 -11.76 -14.26 10.28
N PHE A 513 -12.68 -15.15 10.66
CA PHE A 513 -13.97 -15.30 9.98
C PHE A 513 -14.81 -14.01 10.04
N LEU A 514 -14.86 -13.32 11.18
CA LEU A 514 -15.54 -12.02 11.29
C LEU A 514 -14.91 -10.97 10.37
N ILE A 515 -13.57 -10.91 10.27
CA ILE A 515 -12.89 -10.02 9.32
C ILE A 515 -13.28 -10.37 7.88
N ALA A 516 -13.49 -11.65 7.55
CA ALA A 516 -13.96 -12.08 6.24
C ALA A 516 -15.34 -11.50 5.91
N LEU A 517 -16.26 -11.49 6.89
CA LEU A 517 -17.55 -10.82 6.76
C LEU A 517 -17.41 -9.31 6.59
N GLY A 518 -16.41 -8.69 7.21
CA GLY A 518 -16.07 -7.28 7.03
C GLY A 518 -15.62 -6.95 5.61
N ILE A 519 -14.72 -7.77 5.04
CA ILE A 519 -14.28 -7.66 3.64
C ILE A 519 -15.45 -7.91 2.68
N LEU A 520 -16.26 -8.95 2.93
CA LEU A 520 -17.45 -9.23 2.13
C LEU A 520 -18.43 -8.04 2.17
N SER A 521 -18.66 -7.46 3.35
CA SER A 521 -19.52 -6.28 3.51
C SER A 521 -18.99 -5.07 2.72
N MET A 522 -17.67 -4.88 2.65
CA MET A 522 -17.06 -3.84 1.81
C MET A 522 -17.30 -4.11 0.31
N LEU A 523 -17.17 -5.35 -0.16
CA LEU A 523 -17.45 -5.69 -1.55
C LEU A 523 -18.93 -5.45 -1.89
N ILE A 524 -19.84 -5.87 -1.02
CA ILE A 524 -21.28 -5.61 -1.17
C ILE A 524 -21.56 -4.11 -1.15
N GLN A 525 -20.87 -3.34 -0.30
CA GLN A 525 -20.98 -1.88 -0.26
C GLN A 525 -20.67 -1.27 -1.63
N LEU A 526 -19.57 -1.68 -2.28
CA LEU A 526 -19.20 -1.18 -3.61
C LEU A 526 -20.28 -1.47 -4.66
N VAL A 527 -20.80 -2.70 -4.67
CA VAL A 527 -21.84 -3.13 -5.64
C VAL A 527 -23.14 -2.37 -5.41
N VAL A 528 -23.66 -2.33 -4.17
CA VAL A 528 -24.92 -1.66 -3.83
C VAL A 528 -24.83 -0.16 -4.08
N SER A 529 -23.68 0.46 -3.79
CA SER A 529 -23.46 1.89 -4.05
C SER A 529 -23.49 2.20 -5.55
N PHE A 530 -22.86 1.35 -6.37
CA PHE A 530 -22.89 1.51 -7.83
C PHE A 530 -24.30 1.33 -8.42
N MET A 531 -25.07 0.38 -7.89
CA MET A 531 -26.47 0.17 -8.29
C MET A 531 -27.35 1.38 -7.90
N ASN A 532 -27.09 1.99 -6.75
CA ASN A 532 -27.83 3.14 -6.23
C ASN A 532 -27.17 4.50 -6.53
N ARG A 533 -26.22 4.58 -7.46
CA ARG A 533 -25.37 5.76 -7.68
C ARG A 533 -26.15 7.05 -7.93
N GLU A 534 -27.29 7.00 -8.61
CA GLU A 534 -28.10 8.19 -8.89
C GLU A 534 -28.71 8.78 -7.62
N LYS A 535 -29.07 7.93 -6.65
CA LYS A 535 -29.60 8.37 -5.34
C LYS A 535 -28.50 8.89 -4.41
N LEU A 536 -27.28 8.40 -4.58
CA LEU A 536 -26.12 8.72 -3.76
C LEU A 536 -25.23 9.79 -4.39
N ARG A 537 -25.67 10.39 -5.50
CA ARG A 537 -24.88 11.32 -6.31
C ARG A 537 -24.49 12.56 -5.51
N ASP A 538 -23.25 13.01 -5.71
CA ASP A 538 -22.75 14.30 -5.23
C ASP A 538 -22.92 15.34 -6.34
N MET A 539 -23.80 16.32 -6.12
CA MET A 539 -24.10 17.39 -7.09
C MET A 539 -23.30 18.67 -6.82
N THR A 540 -22.78 18.85 -5.60
CA THR A 540 -22.01 20.05 -5.21
C THR A 540 -20.52 19.94 -5.53
N GLY A 541 -19.97 18.75 -5.37
CA GLY A 541 -18.52 18.54 -5.24
C GLY A 541 -18.00 18.59 -3.79
N ASP A 542 -18.87 18.93 -2.82
CA ASP A 542 -18.57 19.04 -1.39
C ASP A 542 -19.62 18.29 -0.53
N PRO A 543 -19.67 16.94 -0.59
CA PRO A 543 -20.73 16.14 0.03
C PRO A 543 -20.64 16.12 1.57
N TRP A 544 -19.51 16.59 2.11
CA TRP A 544 -19.19 16.52 3.53
C TRP A 544 -19.08 17.88 4.20
N ASP A 545 -19.23 19.00 3.48
CA ASP A 545 -18.86 20.33 3.98
C ASP A 545 -17.37 20.38 4.42
N GLY A 546 -16.50 19.93 3.52
CA GLY A 546 -15.06 19.83 3.64
C GLY A 546 -14.36 21.19 3.79
N ARG A 547 -13.07 21.13 4.16
CA ARG A 547 -12.29 22.32 4.53
C ARG A 547 -11.17 22.67 3.53
N THR A 548 -10.77 21.71 2.71
CA THR A 548 -9.59 21.73 1.83
C THR A 548 -9.98 21.82 0.35
N LEU A 549 -9.00 22.14 -0.52
CA LEU A 549 -9.23 22.54 -1.92
C LEU A 549 -9.86 21.47 -2.81
N GLU A 550 -9.67 20.18 -2.53
CA GLU A 550 -10.25 19.09 -3.31
C GLU A 550 -11.78 19.13 -3.34
N TRP A 551 -12.40 19.71 -2.31
CA TRP A 551 -13.85 19.88 -2.20
C TRP A 551 -14.38 21.13 -2.92
N SER A 552 -13.50 21.99 -3.42
CA SER A 552 -13.90 23.19 -4.18
C SER A 552 -14.22 22.91 -5.65
N ILE A 553 -13.91 21.72 -6.14
CA ILE A 553 -14.12 21.29 -7.54
C ILE A 553 -15.16 20.18 -7.67
N ALA A 554 -15.60 19.89 -8.89
CA ALA A 554 -16.62 18.88 -9.17
C ALA A 554 -16.24 17.48 -8.63
N SER A 555 -17.26 16.64 -8.51
CA SER A 555 -17.14 15.22 -8.19
C SER A 555 -17.80 14.42 -9.33
N PRO A 556 -17.04 13.73 -10.20
CA PRO A 556 -15.58 13.70 -10.28
C PRO A 556 -14.94 14.99 -10.81
N PRO A 557 -13.67 15.28 -10.50
CA PRO A 557 -12.92 16.40 -11.07
C PRO A 557 -12.74 16.29 -12.59
N PRO A 558 -12.68 17.42 -13.32
CA PRO A 558 -12.27 17.43 -14.71
C PRO A 558 -10.78 17.05 -14.86
N ASP A 559 -10.35 16.70 -16.08
CA ASP A 559 -8.97 16.27 -16.37
C ASP A 559 -7.90 17.25 -15.86
N TYR A 560 -8.18 18.56 -15.97
CA TYR A 560 -7.27 19.64 -15.57
C TYR A 560 -7.36 20.04 -14.09
N ASN A 561 -8.23 19.40 -13.29
CA ASN A 561 -8.60 19.73 -11.91
C ASN A 561 -9.19 21.15 -11.73
N PHE A 562 -8.36 22.17 -11.87
CA PHE A 562 -8.70 23.59 -11.67
C PHE A 562 -8.54 24.39 -12.96
N ALA A 563 -9.64 24.98 -13.45
CA ALA A 563 -9.61 25.87 -14.61
C ALA A 563 -8.73 27.09 -14.33
N PHE A 564 -8.90 27.70 -13.15
CA PHE A 564 -8.06 28.77 -12.61
C PHE A 564 -7.31 28.27 -11.38
N THR A 565 -6.00 28.52 -11.31
CA THR A 565 -5.22 28.17 -10.13
C THR A 565 -5.75 28.95 -8.91
N PRO A 566 -6.12 28.27 -7.81
CA PRO A 566 -6.67 28.94 -6.64
C PRO A 566 -5.60 29.82 -5.96
N LEU A 567 -6.02 30.94 -5.38
CA LEU A 567 -5.15 31.78 -4.56
C LEU A 567 -5.40 31.47 -3.08
N VAL A 568 -4.35 31.02 -2.39
CA VAL A 568 -4.48 30.48 -1.02
C VAL A 568 -4.07 31.51 0.02
N HIS A 569 -4.98 31.81 0.95
CA HIS A 569 -4.75 32.76 2.03
C HIS A 569 -4.59 32.09 3.41
N ASP A 570 -5.39 31.05 3.69
CA ASP A 570 -5.44 30.32 4.96
C ASP A 570 -5.16 28.82 4.75
N GLN A 571 -4.83 28.12 5.83
CA GLN A 571 -4.65 26.67 5.91
C GLN A 571 -5.89 25.92 5.42
N ASP A 572 -7.06 26.26 5.95
CA ASP A 572 -8.32 25.63 5.56
C ASP A 572 -8.88 26.40 4.36
N SER A 573 -8.21 26.27 3.21
CA SER A 573 -8.37 27.19 2.09
C SER A 573 -9.81 27.23 1.58
N TRP A 574 -10.47 26.08 1.41
CA TRP A 574 -11.86 26.04 0.95
C TRP A 574 -12.83 26.59 2.01
N TRP A 575 -12.57 26.34 3.30
CA TRP A 575 -13.37 26.91 4.39
C TRP A 575 -13.29 28.44 4.45
N ASP A 576 -12.09 29.01 4.27
CA ASP A 576 -11.89 30.46 4.20
C ASP A 576 -12.58 31.06 2.96
N MET A 577 -12.49 30.39 1.81
CA MET A 577 -13.20 30.78 0.58
C MET A 577 -14.72 30.80 0.79
N LYS A 578 -15.30 29.76 1.38
CA LYS A 578 -16.75 29.72 1.72
C LYS A 578 -17.15 30.87 2.63
N LYS A 579 -16.36 31.14 3.68
CA LYS A 579 -16.64 32.23 4.65
C LYS A 579 -16.58 33.62 4.01
N ARG A 580 -15.75 33.81 2.98
CA ARG A 580 -15.62 35.07 2.24
C ARG A 580 -16.61 35.21 1.09
N GLY A 581 -17.51 34.25 0.89
CA GLY A 581 -18.46 34.27 -0.21
C GLY A 581 -17.78 34.13 -1.58
N TYR A 582 -16.80 33.23 -1.69
CA TYR A 582 -16.09 32.99 -2.95
C TYR A 582 -17.07 32.64 -4.07
N GLU A 583 -17.00 33.42 -5.15
CA GLU A 583 -17.71 33.16 -6.40
C GLU A 583 -16.74 32.57 -7.42
N ARG A 584 -17.13 31.43 -8.01
CA ARG A 584 -16.33 30.78 -9.04
C ARG A 584 -16.33 31.64 -10.32
N PRO A 585 -15.18 31.92 -10.93
CA PRO A 585 -15.14 32.60 -12.22
C PRO A 585 -15.88 31.80 -13.30
N LEU A 586 -16.78 32.46 -14.03
CA LEU A 586 -17.55 31.87 -15.13
C LEU A 586 -17.05 32.30 -16.52
N THR A 587 -16.09 33.22 -16.57
CA THR A 587 -15.55 33.79 -17.80
C THR A 587 -14.03 33.91 -17.73
N GLY A 588 -13.39 34.16 -18.88
CA GLY A 588 -11.93 34.35 -18.94
C GLY A 588 -11.12 33.05 -18.98
N PHE A 589 -11.73 31.93 -19.36
CA PHE A 589 -11.04 30.65 -19.52
C PHE A 589 -9.93 30.75 -20.58
N LYS A 590 -8.81 30.10 -20.30
CA LYS A 590 -7.64 30.04 -21.18
C LYS A 590 -7.39 28.60 -21.60
N PRO A 591 -6.74 28.36 -22.75
CA PRO A 591 -6.29 27.02 -23.10
C PRO A 591 -5.39 26.43 -21.99
N ILE A 592 -5.61 25.18 -21.63
CA ILE A 592 -4.89 24.50 -20.55
C ILE A 592 -3.93 23.48 -21.15
N HIS A 593 -2.64 23.66 -20.88
CA HIS A 593 -1.60 22.69 -21.22
C HIS A 593 -1.72 21.45 -20.35
N MET A 594 -1.75 20.27 -20.97
CA MET A 594 -1.87 18.96 -20.32
C MET A 594 -0.95 17.92 -21.00
N PRO A 595 -0.44 16.94 -20.23
CA PRO A 595 0.37 15.85 -20.78
C PRO A 595 -0.50 14.84 -21.54
N LYS A 596 0.03 14.28 -22.64
CA LYS A 596 -0.61 13.21 -23.40
C LYS A 596 -0.41 11.84 -22.74
N ASN A 597 -1.35 10.94 -22.98
CA ASN A 597 -1.24 9.53 -22.62
C ASN A 597 -0.09 8.83 -23.35
N THR A 598 0.49 7.81 -22.73
CA THR A 598 1.61 7.05 -23.28
C THR A 598 1.54 5.58 -22.90
N GLY A 599 1.70 4.70 -23.89
CA GLY A 599 1.80 3.26 -23.68
C GLY A 599 3.17 2.78 -23.21
N THR A 600 4.15 3.68 -23.11
CA THR A 600 5.53 3.28 -22.80
C THR A 600 5.64 2.64 -21.42
N GLY A 601 4.91 3.15 -20.41
CA GLY A 601 4.99 2.61 -19.05
C GLY A 601 4.46 1.18 -18.95
N VAL A 602 3.30 0.89 -19.55
CA VAL A 602 2.75 -0.48 -19.59
C VAL A 602 3.63 -1.44 -20.38
N ILE A 603 4.22 -1.00 -21.49
CA ILE A 603 5.15 -1.81 -22.29
C ILE A 603 6.40 -2.15 -21.47
N LEU A 604 7.02 -1.17 -20.82
CA LEU A 604 8.19 -1.40 -19.97
C LEU A 604 7.85 -2.30 -18.78
N GLY A 605 6.68 -2.13 -18.16
CA GLY A 605 6.19 -3.03 -17.11
C GLY A 605 5.99 -4.47 -17.61
N ALA A 606 5.43 -4.67 -18.79
CA ALA A 606 5.28 -6.00 -19.37
C ALA A 606 6.64 -6.67 -19.67
N ILE A 607 7.59 -5.91 -20.23
CA ILE A 607 8.93 -6.43 -20.52
C ILE A 607 9.70 -6.70 -19.22
N SER A 608 9.50 -5.93 -18.15
CA SER A 608 10.13 -6.18 -16.86
C SER A 608 9.63 -7.47 -16.20
N VAL A 609 8.35 -7.84 -16.40
CA VAL A 609 7.85 -9.18 -16.03
C VAL A 609 8.58 -10.27 -16.80
N VAL A 610 8.74 -10.11 -18.13
CA VAL A 610 9.49 -11.10 -18.94
C VAL A 610 10.94 -11.21 -18.46
N PHE A 611 11.59 -10.08 -18.16
CA PHE A 611 12.94 -10.05 -17.63
C PHE A 611 13.05 -10.76 -16.28
N ALA A 612 12.21 -10.43 -15.30
CA ALA A 612 12.23 -11.08 -14.00
C ALA A 612 11.95 -12.58 -14.11
N PHE A 613 10.96 -12.99 -14.89
CA PHE A 613 10.67 -14.40 -15.11
C PHE A 613 11.87 -15.12 -15.73
N ALA A 614 12.53 -14.51 -16.72
CA ALA A 614 13.73 -15.06 -17.33
C ALA A 614 14.90 -15.17 -16.34
N MET A 615 15.08 -14.18 -15.46
CA MET A 615 16.10 -14.22 -14.41
C MET A 615 15.84 -15.35 -13.39
N VAL A 616 14.59 -15.44 -12.89
CA VAL A 616 14.16 -16.49 -11.94
C VAL A 616 14.41 -17.89 -12.49
N TRP A 617 14.14 -18.11 -13.78
CA TRP A 617 14.29 -19.41 -14.44
C TRP A 617 15.62 -19.60 -15.17
N TYR A 618 16.56 -18.66 -15.05
CA TYR A 618 17.91 -18.75 -15.64
C TYR A 618 17.87 -18.86 -17.18
N MET A 619 16.88 -18.23 -17.81
CA MET A 619 16.74 -18.10 -19.27
C MET A 619 17.58 -16.91 -19.78
N TRP A 620 18.90 -17.06 -19.80
CA TRP A 620 19.83 -15.95 -19.99
C TRP A 620 19.64 -15.16 -21.29
N TRP A 621 19.35 -15.84 -22.42
CA TRP A 621 19.13 -15.16 -23.69
C TRP A 621 17.90 -14.24 -23.63
N LEU A 622 16.83 -14.68 -22.97
CA LEU A 622 15.60 -13.91 -22.81
C LEU A 622 15.78 -12.78 -21.80
N ALA A 623 16.55 -13.01 -20.73
CA ALA A 623 16.93 -11.97 -19.77
C ALA A 623 17.74 -10.85 -20.46
N ILE A 624 18.75 -11.20 -21.27
CA ILE A 624 19.54 -10.20 -22.01
C ILE A 624 18.65 -9.46 -23.02
N LEU A 625 17.85 -10.19 -23.81
CA LEU A 625 16.98 -9.59 -24.82
C LEU A 625 15.96 -8.61 -24.21
N SER A 626 15.30 -9.03 -23.14
CA SER A 626 14.32 -8.19 -22.43
C SER A 626 14.97 -6.99 -21.75
N PHE A 627 16.15 -7.15 -21.14
CA PHE A 627 16.89 -6.02 -20.56
C PHE A 627 17.30 -4.99 -21.62
N VAL A 628 17.88 -5.44 -22.73
CA VAL A 628 18.23 -4.56 -23.86
C VAL A 628 16.98 -3.88 -24.42
N ALA A 629 15.87 -4.61 -24.58
CA ALA A 629 14.61 -4.04 -25.04
C ALA A 629 14.08 -2.94 -24.11
N MET A 630 14.14 -3.14 -22.78
CA MET A 630 13.76 -2.11 -21.80
C MET A 630 14.61 -0.85 -21.97
N VAL A 631 15.94 -1.00 -22.09
CA VAL A 631 16.86 0.14 -22.26
C VAL A 631 16.58 0.87 -23.58
N VAL A 632 16.46 0.14 -24.69
CA VAL A 632 16.20 0.72 -26.02
C VAL A 632 14.86 1.44 -26.07
N ILE A 633 13.79 0.86 -25.50
CA ILE A 633 12.46 1.49 -25.46
C ILE A 633 12.47 2.72 -24.54
N ALA A 634 13.14 2.64 -23.39
CA ALA A 634 13.28 3.78 -22.49
C ALA A 634 14.04 4.93 -23.16
N ILE A 635 15.16 4.64 -23.83
CA ILE A 635 15.91 5.62 -24.63
C ILE A 635 15.04 6.16 -25.77
N GLY A 636 14.36 5.31 -26.54
CA GLY A 636 13.47 5.71 -27.62
C GLY A 636 12.35 6.65 -27.17
N HIS A 637 11.78 6.41 -25.99
CA HIS A 637 10.79 7.30 -25.38
C HIS A 637 11.35 8.71 -25.14
N THR A 638 12.64 8.84 -24.79
CA THR A 638 13.27 10.16 -24.61
C THR A 638 13.28 11.01 -25.89
N PHE A 639 13.18 10.39 -27.06
CA PHE A 639 13.09 11.06 -28.38
C PHE A 639 11.65 11.33 -28.84
N ASN A 640 10.63 10.95 -28.06
CA ASN A 640 9.26 11.39 -28.35
C ASN A 640 9.08 12.86 -27.98
N TYR A 641 8.92 13.75 -28.96
CA TYR A 641 8.70 15.18 -28.72
C TYR A 641 7.21 15.59 -28.67
N ASP A 642 6.30 14.71 -29.10
CA ASP A 642 4.85 14.98 -29.09
C ASP A 642 4.21 14.48 -27.78
N ARG A 643 4.48 15.19 -26.68
CA ARG A 643 4.14 14.74 -25.32
C ARG A 643 2.99 15.47 -24.66
N ASP A 644 2.54 16.55 -25.24
CA ASP A 644 1.59 17.46 -24.62
C ASP A 644 0.51 17.93 -25.61
N PHE A 645 -0.56 18.46 -25.05
CA PHE A 645 -1.65 19.06 -25.81
C PHE A 645 -2.24 20.22 -25.02
N TYR A 646 -3.07 21.01 -25.71
CA TYR A 646 -3.85 22.06 -25.07
C TYR A 646 -5.33 21.70 -25.12
N ILE A 647 -5.98 21.71 -23.96
CA ILE A 647 -7.44 21.71 -23.87
C ILE A 647 -7.91 23.12 -24.28
N PRO A 648 -8.69 23.27 -25.36
CA PRO A 648 -9.16 24.58 -25.82
C PRO A 648 -10.04 25.30 -24.81
N ALA A 649 -10.00 26.63 -24.79
CA ALA A 649 -10.75 27.44 -23.83
C ALA A 649 -12.28 27.26 -23.91
N ASN A 650 -12.82 26.97 -25.10
CA ASN A 650 -14.25 26.67 -25.27
C ASN A 650 -14.64 25.35 -24.60
N VAL A 651 -13.79 24.32 -24.68
CA VAL A 651 -14.04 23.04 -24.00
C VAL A 651 -14.04 23.25 -22.48
N VAL A 652 -13.10 24.03 -21.95
CA VAL A 652 -13.08 24.40 -20.53
C VAL A 652 -14.36 25.17 -20.14
N ALA A 653 -14.78 26.13 -20.96
CA ALA A 653 -16.00 26.90 -20.73
C ALA A 653 -17.25 26.01 -20.70
N ASP A 654 -17.36 25.06 -21.64
CA ASP A 654 -18.48 24.13 -21.71
C ASP A 654 -18.52 23.20 -20.48
N THR A 655 -17.35 22.68 -20.05
CA THR A 655 -17.24 21.81 -18.87
C THR A 655 -17.61 22.57 -17.58
N GLU A 656 -17.07 23.76 -17.37
CA GLU A 656 -17.40 24.59 -16.20
C GLU A 656 -18.85 25.10 -16.26
N GLY A 657 -19.38 25.36 -17.45
CA GLY A 657 -20.76 25.74 -17.70
C GLY A 657 -21.74 24.67 -17.23
N LYS A 658 -21.55 23.41 -17.65
CA LYS A 658 -22.36 22.27 -17.17
C LYS A 658 -22.37 22.14 -15.66
N ARG A 659 -21.21 22.35 -15.03
CA ARG A 659 -21.11 22.36 -13.56
C ARG A 659 -21.90 23.52 -12.93
N ALA A 660 -21.94 24.69 -13.58
CA ALA A 660 -22.75 25.82 -13.08
C ALA A 660 -24.25 25.47 -13.09
N GLU A 661 -24.70 24.81 -14.16
CA GLU A 661 -26.08 24.35 -14.30
C GLU A 661 -26.44 23.31 -13.24
N GLU A 662 -25.57 22.33 -12.98
CA GLU A 662 -25.77 21.33 -11.93
C GLU A 662 -25.89 21.97 -10.53
N LEU A 663 -25.02 22.91 -10.20
CA LEU A 663 -25.08 23.64 -8.93
C LEU A 663 -26.35 24.50 -8.82
N ALA A 664 -26.78 25.15 -9.90
CA ALA A 664 -27.99 25.96 -9.91
C ALA A 664 -29.25 25.10 -9.72
N ALA A 665 -29.28 23.90 -10.31
CA ALA A 665 -30.39 22.96 -10.14
C ALA A 665 -30.51 22.46 -8.69
N GLU A 666 -29.40 22.29 -7.99
CA GLU A 666 -29.42 21.88 -6.57
C GLU A 666 -29.91 22.97 -5.63
N VAL A 667 -29.58 24.25 -5.88
CA VAL A 667 -30.11 25.37 -5.07
C VAL A 667 -31.63 25.52 -5.22
N GLN A 668 -32.20 25.05 -6.34
CA GLN A 668 -33.64 25.09 -6.63
C GLN A 668 -34.42 23.88 -6.09
N ALA A 669 -33.75 22.77 -5.78
CA ALA A 669 -34.33 21.53 -5.27
C ALA A 669 -34.36 21.52 -3.74
#